data_AF-B0N1S8-F1
#
_entry.id   AF-B0N1S8-F1
#
_cell.length_a   1.000
_cell.length_b   1.000
_cell.length_c   1.000
_cell.angle_alpha   90.00
_cell.angle_beta   90.00
_cell.angle_gamma   90.00
#
_symmetry.space_group_name_H-M   'P 1'
#
loop_
_entity.id
_entity.type
_entity.pdbx_description
1 polymer ?
#
loop_
_entity_poly.entity_id
_entity_poly.type
_entity_poly.pdbx_seq_one_letter_code
_entity_poly.pdbx_strand_id
1 'polypeptide(L)'
;MKYRIEECEVCGIMNPTLVIRGWADSTINHIKIKSPDEILVKEIKKIRSRIVSFDYKIPLKKHTVYKVYLCNDELDIKVKVVRSNFIKRVWQKYKPRGIFINKVFGIIYDPLKREIIKFNKGTLNMQNENEYNEWLKNNDRFVEVKNFNYQPKISIVMPVYNVPGKYLSYCIESILKQTYQNFEICIADDCSTNIDTIETLKAYKNKDNRIKVIFREENGHISRATNSALSLASGEFIGLMDNDDTLDPHALNEVVNILNEDKNIDFIYTDEDKIDMGGKRSDPHFKPDFSLDTLYGGNYICHFSVIRKNIIEKIGGFRVGYEGAQDFDLFLRVSNETDKIYHIPKILYHWRMIPGSTAVGGDGAKNYAGEAGKRALEDYFKQKAISVKIDNIISTQYFVEYIFENEPKVDILVVFEGNNTSLNNFLRSVYTDNAYKNFVVNIINKDNKPLKIDTNFNHSVKLFINEKNVIETVNNIIQASDGEYIIFANEYCNFETYDWINLMVGYAKQNEIGAVGCKVMDKNKIVRNAGVILSEQSLFINAYECTSRNDYGNYGRLLVPYNYSIVSSHLMCVSKEKIHNLDTDFNLDFSLYDLCLRLLEDGLRNVVLPQVEVINTAYKRSSDIEQEKIFQRKNKMHIGNDRYYNVNLSKEKAFRLKKI
;
A
#
# COMPACT_ATOMS: atom_id res chain seq x y z
N MET A 1 -18.93 -11.19 25.78
CA MET A 1 -17.57 -11.29 25.22
C MET A 1 -17.65 -11.49 23.71
N LYS A 2 -17.26 -10.50 22.90
CA LYS A 2 -17.15 -10.60 21.44
C LYS A 2 -15.69 -10.80 21.06
N TYR A 3 -15.40 -11.73 20.15
CA TYR A 3 -14.05 -11.95 19.65
C TYR A 3 -14.09 -12.60 18.25
N ARG A 4 -12.99 -12.47 17.52
CA ARG A 4 -12.73 -13.22 16.29
C ARG A 4 -11.28 -13.65 16.26
N ILE A 5 -11.06 -14.90 15.88
CA ILE A 5 -9.74 -15.48 15.69
C ILE A 5 -9.46 -15.55 14.20
N GLU A 6 -8.49 -14.77 13.74
CA GLU A 6 -8.06 -14.69 12.34
C GLU A 6 -7.03 -15.78 12.03
N GLU A 7 -6.06 -15.96 12.92
CA GLU A 7 -5.02 -17.00 12.82
C GLU A 7 -4.83 -17.65 14.20
N CYS A 8 -4.70 -18.97 14.23
CA CYS A 8 -4.41 -19.72 15.45
C CYS A 8 -3.88 -21.09 15.05
N GLU A 9 -2.60 -21.10 14.66
CA GLU A 9 -1.93 -22.19 13.95
C GLU A 9 -0.49 -22.35 14.47
N VAL A 10 0.09 -23.56 14.37
CA VAL A 10 1.48 -23.82 14.82
C VAL A 10 2.41 -23.89 13.62
N CYS A 11 3.25 -22.88 13.44
CA CYS A 11 4.24 -22.80 12.38
C CYS A 11 5.62 -23.30 12.85
N GLY A 12 6.57 -23.50 11.91
CA GLY A 12 7.97 -23.83 12.21
C GLY A 12 8.25 -25.33 12.38
N ILE A 13 9.19 -25.86 11.58
CA ILE A 13 9.56 -27.28 11.59
C ILE A 13 10.49 -27.60 12.77
N MET A 14 11.60 -26.86 12.91
CA MET A 14 12.57 -27.07 14.00
C MET A 14 12.13 -26.37 15.29
N ASN A 15 11.60 -25.16 15.19
CA ASN A 15 11.14 -24.34 16.32
C ASN A 15 9.63 -24.10 16.23
N PRO A 16 8.78 -25.01 16.74
CA PRO A 16 7.34 -24.85 16.66
C PRO A 16 6.90 -23.58 17.40
N THR A 17 6.12 -22.75 16.73
CA THR A 17 5.63 -21.47 17.26
C THR A 17 4.14 -21.40 17.01
N LEU A 18 3.34 -21.25 18.06
CA LEU A 18 1.92 -20.96 17.96
C LEU A 18 1.75 -19.48 17.59
N VAL A 19 1.20 -19.23 16.40
CA VAL A 19 0.80 -17.90 15.96
C VAL A 19 -0.68 -17.75 16.30
N ILE A 20 -1.03 -16.73 17.09
CA ILE A 20 -2.42 -16.39 17.45
C ILE A 20 -2.65 -14.93 17.07
N ARG A 21 -3.58 -14.71 16.15
CA ARG A 21 -3.99 -13.38 15.69
C ARG A 21 -5.49 -13.23 15.74
N GLY A 22 -5.92 -12.06 16.15
CA GLY A 22 -7.33 -11.68 16.13
C GLY A 22 -7.58 -10.49 17.03
N TRP A 23 -8.85 -10.34 17.38
CA TRP A 23 -9.29 -9.29 18.28
C TRP A 23 -10.36 -9.83 19.22
N ALA A 24 -10.51 -9.15 20.35
CA ALA A 24 -11.60 -9.35 21.29
C ALA A 24 -12.02 -8.01 21.88
N ASP A 25 -13.17 -7.97 22.53
CA ASP A 25 -13.54 -6.81 23.34
C ASP A 25 -12.51 -6.52 24.45
N SER A 26 -12.46 -5.28 24.92
CA SER A 26 -11.48 -4.82 25.90
C SER A 26 -11.66 -5.40 27.30
N THR A 27 -12.69 -6.23 27.51
CA THR A 27 -12.86 -6.98 28.75
C THR A 27 -11.84 -8.10 28.86
N ILE A 28 -11.27 -8.58 27.75
CA ILE A 28 -10.19 -9.57 27.78
C ILE A 28 -8.91 -8.95 28.31
N ASN A 29 -8.34 -9.58 29.34
CA ASN A 29 -7.08 -9.18 29.97
C ASN A 29 -5.92 -10.07 29.52
N HIS A 30 -6.18 -11.36 29.27
CA HIS A 30 -5.12 -12.34 29.01
C HIS A 30 -5.51 -13.39 27.96
N ILE A 31 -4.50 -13.92 27.25
CA ILE A 31 -4.59 -15.17 26.50
C ILE A 31 -3.96 -16.27 27.33
N LYS A 32 -4.69 -17.38 27.49
CA LYS A 32 -4.23 -18.55 28.23
C LYS A 32 -4.13 -19.76 27.29
N ILE A 33 -2.97 -20.40 27.26
CA ILE A 33 -2.71 -21.57 26.42
C ILE A 33 -2.43 -22.74 27.34
N LYS A 34 -3.30 -23.76 27.30
CA LYS A 34 -3.20 -24.96 28.14
C LYS A 34 -2.75 -26.14 27.29
N SER A 35 -1.72 -26.84 27.74
CA SER A 35 -1.33 -28.18 27.29
C SER A 35 -1.36 -29.15 28.48
N PRO A 36 -1.18 -30.46 28.29
CA PRO A 36 -1.11 -31.41 29.42
C PRO A 36 -0.01 -31.06 30.46
N ASP A 37 1.11 -30.49 30.01
CA ASP A 37 2.30 -30.28 30.83
C ASP A 37 2.56 -28.80 31.20
N GLU A 38 1.81 -27.85 30.62
CA GLU A 38 2.13 -26.41 30.73
C GLU A 38 0.89 -25.52 30.53
N ILE A 39 0.83 -24.42 31.30
CA ILE A 39 -0.11 -23.32 31.11
C ILE A 39 0.70 -22.04 30.87
N LEU A 40 0.54 -21.43 29.70
CA LEU A 40 1.12 -20.14 29.36
C LEU A 40 0.04 -19.07 29.46
N VAL A 41 0.36 -17.94 30.09
CA VAL A 41 -0.50 -16.75 30.16
C VAL A 41 0.23 -15.58 29.53
N LYS A 42 -0.43 -14.88 28.62
CA LYS A 42 0.08 -13.66 28.00
C LYS A 42 -0.92 -12.55 28.22
N GLU A 43 -0.45 -11.46 28.83
CA GLU A 43 -1.26 -10.26 29.01
C GLU A 43 -1.48 -9.56 27.66
N ILE A 44 -2.73 -9.16 27.42
CA ILE A 44 -3.10 -8.41 26.23
C ILE A 44 -2.94 -6.93 26.48
N LYS A 45 -2.02 -6.32 25.74
CA LYS A 45 -1.82 -4.87 25.76
C LYS A 45 -3.08 -4.22 25.22
N LYS A 46 -3.76 -3.45 26.09
CA LYS A 46 -4.94 -2.68 25.70
C LYS A 46 -4.49 -1.44 24.96
N ILE A 47 -4.66 -1.45 23.64
CA ILE A 47 -4.31 -0.33 22.76
C ILE A 47 -5.54 0.57 22.51
N ARG A 48 -6.75 -0.02 22.53
CA ARG A 48 -8.01 0.72 22.47
C ARG A 48 -8.80 0.52 23.76
N SER A 49 -9.71 1.44 24.06
CA SER A 49 -10.61 1.36 25.21
C SER A 49 -11.66 0.24 25.09
N ARG A 50 -11.98 -0.21 23.87
CA ARG A 50 -13.09 -1.14 23.57
C ARG A 50 -12.71 -2.46 22.92
N ILE A 51 -11.54 -2.53 22.29
CA ILE A 51 -11.04 -3.72 21.60
C ILE A 51 -9.58 -3.93 21.96
N VAL A 52 -9.22 -5.19 22.16
CA VAL A 52 -7.85 -5.63 22.19
C VAL A 52 -7.55 -6.46 20.95
N SER A 53 -6.69 -5.93 20.07
CA SER A 53 -6.04 -6.74 19.04
C SER A 53 -4.87 -7.48 19.66
N PHE A 54 -4.69 -8.74 19.29
CA PHE A 54 -3.55 -9.53 19.71
C PHE A 54 -2.88 -10.21 18.52
N ASP A 55 -1.56 -10.14 18.48
CA ASP A 55 -0.70 -10.92 17.59
C ASP A 55 0.43 -11.51 18.44
N TYR A 56 0.30 -12.80 18.76
CA TYR A 56 1.30 -13.51 19.55
C TYR A 56 1.96 -14.60 18.73
N LYS A 57 3.30 -14.60 18.76
CA LYS A 57 4.15 -15.72 18.32
C LYS A 57 4.75 -16.36 19.57
N ILE A 58 4.26 -17.55 19.90
CA ILE A 58 4.58 -18.21 21.17
C ILE A 58 5.37 -19.48 20.88
N PRO A 59 6.66 -19.52 21.21
CA PRO A 59 7.47 -20.74 21.08
C PRO A 59 6.85 -21.87 21.89
N LEU A 60 6.78 -23.05 21.29
CA LEU A 60 6.22 -24.26 21.90
C LEU A 60 7.34 -25.26 22.21
N LYS A 61 7.23 -25.97 23.33
CA LYS A 61 8.26 -26.91 23.79
C LYS A 61 8.15 -28.32 23.20
N LYS A 62 6.93 -28.79 22.90
CA LYS A 62 6.68 -30.20 22.48
C LYS A 62 5.61 -30.34 21.39
N HIS A 63 5.60 -31.49 20.71
CA HIS A 63 4.53 -31.95 19.81
C HIS A 63 3.33 -32.46 20.61
N THR A 64 2.45 -31.55 20.99
CA THR A 64 1.24 -31.87 21.76
C THR A 64 0.03 -31.05 21.26
N VAL A 65 -1.07 -31.14 22.01
CA VAL A 65 -2.30 -30.40 21.79
C VAL A 65 -2.35 -29.20 22.73
N TYR A 66 -2.56 -28.02 22.17
CA TYR A 66 -2.71 -26.77 22.90
C TYR A 66 -4.16 -26.29 22.79
N LYS A 67 -4.77 -25.93 23.92
CA LYS A 67 -6.08 -25.30 24.01
C LYS A 67 -5.87 -23.82 24.28
N VAL A 68 -6.37 -22.96 23.39
CA VAL A 68 -6.26 -21.51 23.50
C VAL A 68 -7.54 -20.95 24.11
N TYR A 69 -7.39 -20.08 25.10
CA TYR A 69 -8.47 -19.38 25.79
C TYR A 69 -8.24 -17.88 25.74
N LEU A 70 -9.32 -17.12 25.58
CA LEU A 70 -9.35 -15.69 25.90
C LEU A 70 -9.98 -15.53 27.28
N CYS A 71 -9.34 -14.75 28.14
CA CYS A 71 -9.66 -14.67 29.56
C CYS A 71 -9.91 -13.23 29.98
N ASN A 72 -10.99 -13.02 30.75
CA ASN A 72 -11.14 -11.84 31.61
C ASN A 72 -11.11 -12.27 33.09
N ASP A 73 -11.43 -11.35 34.00
CA ASP A 73 -11.39 -11.61 35.45
C ASP A 73 -12.49 -12.60 35.92
N GLU A 74 -13.50 -12.87 35.10
CA GLU A 74 -14.68 -13.67 35.46
C GLU A 74 -14.79 -15.01 34.70
N LEU A 75 -14.24 -15.11 33.48
CA LEU A 75 -14.51 -16.21 32.55
C LEU A 75 -13.31 -16.53 31.62
N ASP A 76 -13.02 -17.83 31.48
CA ASP A 76 -12.10 -18.40 30.48
C ASP A 76 -12.91 -18.92 29.27
N ILE A 77 -12.89 -18.23 28.11
CA ILE A 77 -13.53 -18.73 26.88
C ILE A 77 -12.53 -19.52 26.05
N LYS A 78 -12.79 -20.81 25.85
CA LYS A 78 -12.00 -21.65 24.95
C LYS A 78 -12.28 -21.29 23.48
N VAL A 79 -11.30 -20.69 22.81
CA VAL A 79 -11.48 -20.22 21.42
C VAL A 79 -11.00 -21.21 20.37
N LYS A 80 -9.96 -22.03 20.65
CA LYS A 80 -9.43 -22.99 19.67
C LYS A 80 -8.66 -24.15 20.29
N VAL A 81 -8.59 -25.26 19.58
CA VAL A 81 -7.69 -26.39 19.87
C VAL A 81 -6.72 -26.55 18.71
N VAL A 82 -5.42 -26.45 18.99
CA VAL A 82 -4.37 -26.50 17.98
C VAL A 82 -3.48 -27.71 18.23
N ARG A 83 -3.26 -28.52 17.19
CA ARG A 83 -2.38 -29.70 17.26
C ARG A 83 -1.04 -29.37 16.61
N SER A 84 0.05 -29.47 17.36
CA SER A 84 1.42 -29.33 16.86
C SER A 84 1.95 -30.69 16.40
N ASN A 85 1.62 -31.10 15.16
CA ASN A 85 2.17 -32.33 14.56
C ASN A 85 3.14 -31.98 13.43
N PHE A 86 4.16 -32.83 13.20
CA PHE A 86 5.22 -32.57 12.21
C PHE A 86 4.66 -32.34 10.79
N ILE A 87 3.70 -33.18 10.36
CA ILE A 87 3.08 -33.10 9.03
C ILE A 87 2.33 -31.79 8.81
N LYS A 88 1.52 -31.30 9.78
CA LYS A 88 0.85 -29.99 9.66
C LYS A 88 1.85 -28.85 9.67
N ARG A 89 2.96 -28.95 10.40
CA ARG A 89 3.99 -27.89 10.42
C ARG A 89 4.76 -27.81 9.11
N VAL A 90 5.03 -28.96 8.48
CA VAL A 90 5.54 -29.04 7.10
C VAL A 90 4.51 -28.44 6.14
N TRP A 91 3.26 -28.88 6.21
CA TRP A 91 2.19 -28.35 5.36
C TRP A 91 1.93 -26.86 5.58
N GLN A 92 2.09 -26.33 6.80
CA GLN A 92 1.96 -24.89 7.11
C GLN A 92 3.15 -24.05 6.65
N LYS A 93 4.38 -24.57 6.76
CA LYS A 93 5.59 -23.92 6.21
C LYS A 93 5.49 -23.79 4.69
N TYR A 94 4.92 -24.79 4.04
CA TYR A 94 4.71 -24.82 2.59
C TYR A 94 3.25 -24.49 2.20
N LYS A 95 2.45 -23.94 3.13
CA LYS A 95 1.05 -23.59 2.85
C LYS A 95 1.07 -22.42 1.88
N PRO A 96 0.38 -22.54 0.74
CA PRO A 96 0.32 -21.47 -0.24
C PRO A 96 -0.14 -20.16 0.38
N ARG A 97 0.67 -19.12 0.28
CA ARG A 97 0.22 -17.74 0.44
C ARG A 97 0.24 -17.12 -0.96
N GLY A 98 -0.94 -16.76 -1.47
CA GLY A 98 -1.10 -16.11 -2.77
C GLY A 98 -1.03 -17.02 -4.01
N ILE A 99 -1.06 -16.37 -5.18
CA ILE A 99 -1.25 -16.94 -6.53
C ILE A 99 -0.15 -17.95 -6.95
N PHE A 100 1.02 -17.93 -6.32
CA PHE A 100 2.22 -18.63 -6.78
C PHE A 100 2.12 -20.18 -6.81
N ILE A 101 1.08 -20.79 -6.23
CA ILE A 101 0.96 -22.27 -6.12
C ILE A 101 -0.08 -22.91 -7.07
N ASN A 102 -0.74 -22.16 -7.95
CA ASN A 102 -1.56 -22.80 -9.00
C ASN A 102 -0.74 -23.52 -10.09
N LYS A 103 0.61 -23.53 -10.00
CA LYS A 103 1.50 -24.28 -10.89
C LYS A 103 1.83 -25.70 -10.42
N VAL A 104 1.76 -26.01 -9.11
CA VAL A 104 2.26 -27.29 -8.55
C VAL A 104 1.14 -28.26 -8.17
N PHE A 105 -0.03 -27.76 -7.74
CA PHE A 105 -1.19 -28.58 -7.47
C PHE A 105 -2.30 -28.29 -8.49
N GLY A 106 -2.10 -28.84 -9.69
CA GLY A 106 -3.21 -29.02 -10.62
C GLY A 106 -4.28 -29.91 -10.00
N ILE A 107 -5.54 -29.70 -10.39
CA ILE A 107 -6.74 -30.48 -10.03
C ILE A 107 -7.51 -29.94 -8.81
N ILE A 108 -7.95 -28.69 -8.86
CA ILE A 108 -9.35 -28.36 -8.56
C ILE A 108 -9.83 -27.42 -9.66
N TYR A 109 -10.97 -27.76 -10.26
CA TYR A 109 -11.61 -27.02 -11.33
C TYR A 109 -12.20 -25.72 -10.76
N ASP A 110 -11.42 -24.64 -10.75
CA ASP A 110 -11.80 -23.38 -10.13
C ASP A 110 -12.48 -22.44 -11.15
N PRO A 111 -13.75 -22.05 -10.96
CA PRO A 111 -14.41 -20.99 -11.73
C PRO A 111 -13.55 -19.72 -11.88
N LEU A 112 -12.76 -19.39 -10.85
CA LEU A 112 -11.82 -18.26 -10.87
C LEU A 112 -10.75 -18.43 -11.96
N LYS A 113 -10.26 -19.65 -12.24
CA LYS A 113 -9.22 -19.86 -13.27
C LYS A 113 -9.74 -19.52 -14.66
N ARG A 114 -10.99 -19.89 -14.98
CA ARG A 114 -11.63 -19.53 -16.25
C ARG A 114 -11.86 -18.03 -16.34
N GLU A 115 -12.32 -17.43 -15.25
CA GLU A 115 -12.56 -15.99 -15.16
C GLU A 115 -11.25 -15.20 -15.34
N ILE A 116 -10.16 -15.61 -14.68
CA ILE A 116 -8.81 -15.04 -14.83
C ILE A 116 -8.31 -15.18 -16.27
N ILE A 117 -8.45 -16.34 -16.91
CA ILE A 117 -8.02 -16.53 -18.31
C ILE A 117 -8.79 -15.59 -19.24
N LYS A 118 -10.12 -15.49 -19.06
CA LYS A 118 -10.96 -14.58 -19.84
C LYS A 118 -10.59 -13.11 -19.56
N PHE A 119 -10.40 -12.77 -18.29
CA PHE A 119 -9.98 -11.45 -17.84
C PHE A 119 -8.64 -11.08 -18.46
N ASN A 120 -7.63 -11.96 -18.47
CA ASN A 120 -6.29 -11.61 -18.96
C ASN A 120 -6.13 -11.63 -20.49
N LYS A 121 -7.12 -12.11 -21.24
CA LYS A 121 -7.04 -12.22 -22.70
C LYS A 121 -6.71 -10.88 -23.36
N GLY A 122 -5.70 -10.84 -24.23
CA GLY A 122 -5.31 -9.62 -24.97
C GLY A 122 -4.36 -8.68 -24.21
N THR A 123 -3.88 -9.07 -23.04
CA THR A 123 -2.88 -8.30 -22.27
C THR A 123 -1.63 -9.12 -22.01
N LEU A 124 -0.54 -8.44 -21.66
CA LEU A 124 0.73 -9.04 -21.26
C LEU A 124 0.86 -9.06 -19.73
N ASN A 125 1.46 -10.12 -19.19
CA ASN A 125 1.79 -10.26 -17.79
C ASN A 125 3.19 -9.69 -17.51
N MET A 126 3.29 -8.57 -16.81
CA MET A 126 4.58 -7.94 -16.46
C MET A 126 5.50 -8.83 -15.62
N GLN A 127 4.94 -9.80 -14.87
CA GLN A 127 5.71 -10.77 -14.09
C GLN A 127 6.22 -11.94 -14.97
N ASN A 128 5.76 -12.05 -16.21
CA ASN A 128 6.33 -12.98 -17.17
C ASN A 128 7.48 -12.29 -17.88
N GLU A 129 8.70 -12.73 -17.57
CA GLU A 129 9.93 -12.16 -18.11
C GLU A 129 9.95 -12.07 -19.64
N ASN A 130 9.45 -13.07 -20.37
CA ASN A 130 9.45 -13.02 -21.84
C ASN A 130 8.48 -11.97 -22.39
N GLU A 131 7.31 -11.84 -21.77
CA GLU A 131 6.30 -10.85 -22.15
C GLU A 131 6.76 -9.42 -21.79
N TYR A 132 7.45 -9.26 -20.66
CA TYR A 132 8.05 -7.98 -20.29
C TYR A 132 9.18 -7.58 -21.26
N ASN A 133 10.06 -8.52 -21.63
CA ASN A 133 11.10 -8.24 -22.62
C ASN A 133 10.53 -7.96 -24.02
N GLU A 134 9.39 -8.54 -24.39
CA GLU A 134 8.65 -8.16 -25.61
C GLU A 134 8.13 -6.72 -25.52
N TRP A 135 7.57 -6.34 -24.38
CA TRP A 135 7.11 -4.98 -24.11
C TRP A 135 8.28 -3.97 -24.17
N LEU A 136 9.43 -4.29 -23.59
CA LEU A 136 10.62 -3.41 -23.58
C LEU A 136 11.07 -3.01 -25.00
N LYS A 137 11.07 -3.94 -25.96
CA LYS A 137 11.50 -3.67 -27.35
C LYS A 137 10.80 -2.49 -28.02
N ASN A 138 9.60 -2.15 -27.56
CA ASN A 138 8.79 -1.09 -28.13
C ASN A 138 8.65 0.14 -27.25
N ASN A 139 8.86 0.01 -25.93
CA ASN A 139 8.60 1.07 -24.95
C ASN A 139 9.88 1.64 -24.31
N ASP A 140 10.99 0.92 -24.40
CA ASP A 140 12.29 1.32 -23.87
C ASP A 140 13.02 2.20 -24.91
N ARG A 141 12.43 3.36 -25.22
CA ARG A 141 12.94 4.32 -26.21
C ARG A 141 13.10 5.68 -25.56
N PHE A 142 14.27 6.28 -25.78
CA PHE A 142 14.62 7.59 -25.25
C PHE A 142 14.75 8.62 -26.37
N VAL A 143 14.29 9.83 -26.10
CA VAL A 143 14.49 10.98 -26.97
C VAL A 143 15.53 11.86 -26.29
N GLU A 144 16.73 11.90 -26.84
CA GLU A 144 17.81 12.69 -26.28
C GLU A 144 17.53 14.19 -26.48
N VAL A 145 17.38 14.93 -25.38
CA VAL A 145 17.31 16.39 -25.40
C VAL A 145 18.74 16.93 -25.47
N LYS A 146 19.06 17.61 -26.57
CA LYS A 146 20.43 18.00 -26.89
C LYS A 146 20.91 19.27 -26.17
N ASN A 147 20.01 20.16 -25.76
CA ASN A 147 20.35 21.44 -25.13
C ASN A 147 19.37 21.79 -24.00
N PHE A 148 19.90 21.94 -22.78
CA PHE A 148 19.14 22.42 -21.62
C PHE A 148 19.53 23.86 -21.27
N ASN A 149 18.54 24.71 -20.97
CA ASN A 149 18.78 26.06 -20.47
C ASN A 149 19.22 26.05 -19.01
N TYR A 150 18.67 25.11 -18.24
CA TYR A 150 19.01 24.87 -16.85
C TYR A 150 19.77 23.56 -16.72
N GLN A 151 21.03 23.65 -16.27
CA GLN A 151 21.95 22.52 -16.20
C GLN A 151 22.47 22.38 -14.76
N PRO A 152 21.61 22.01 -13.80
CA PRO A 152 22.04 21.85 -12.42
C PRO A 152 23.03 20.69 -12.29
N LYS A 153 24.04 20.86 -11.43
CA LYS A 153 24.96 19.76 -11.13
C LYS A 153 24.27 18.75 -10.22
N ILE A 154 24.33 17.47 -10.58
CA ILE A 154 23.81 16.37 -9.78
C ILE A 154 24.97 15.63 -9.10
N SER A 155 24.97 15.55 -7.76
CA SER A 155 25.92 14.75 -7.00
C SER A 155 25.32 13.38 -6.71
N ILE A 156 25.89 12.33 -7.30
CA ILE A 156 25.50 10.95 -7.03
C ILE A 156 26.22 10.48 -5.77
N VAL A 157 25.48 10.15 -4.73
CA VAL A 157 25.99 9.72 -3.41
C VAL A 157 25.91 8.21 -3.33
N MET A 158 27.04 7.55 -3.06
CA MET A 158 27.16 6.11 -3.08
C MET A 158 27.96 5.58 -1.88
N PRO A 159 27.32 4.96 -0.87
CA PRO A 159 28.00 4.24 0.19
C PRO A 159 28.54 2.89 -0.32
N VAL A 160 29.77 2.53 0.03
CA VAL A 160 30.44 1.31 -0.44
C VAL A 160 30.97 0.51 0.73
N TYR A 161 30.67 -0.79 0.78
CA TYR A 161 31.26 -1.71 1.75
C TYR A 161 31.39 -3.12 1.18
N ASN A 162 32.64 -3.60 1.02
CA ASN A 162 32.97 -4.98 0.66
C ASN A 162 32.30 -5.55 -0.62
N VAL A 163 31.86 -4.68 -1.54
CA VAL A 163 31.30 -5.08 -2.84
C VAL A 163 32.41 -5.55 -3.78
N PRO A 164 32.27 -6.70 -4.48
CA PRO A 164 33.23 -7.11 -5.49
C PRO A 164 33.48 -6.01 -6.54
N GLY A 165 34.76 -5.78 -6.87
CA GLY A 165 35.22 -4.70 -7.74
C GLY A 165 34.58 -4.73 -9.13
N LYS A 166 34.23 -5.93 -9.62
CA LYS A 166 33.47 -6.12 -10.86
C LYS A 166 32.09 -5.43 -10.84
N TYR A 167 31.31 -5.57 -9.77
CA TYR A 167 29.96 -4.99 -9.69
C TYR A 167 30.04 -3.48 -9.47
N LEU A 168 30.97 -3.06 -8.60
CA LEU A 168 31.26 -1.64 -8.38
C LEU A 168 31.70 -0.93 -9.67
N SER A 169 32.53 -1.60 -10.47
CA SER A 169 32.93 -1.10 -11.79
C SER A 169 31.74 -0.94 -12.72
N TYR A 170 30.81 -1.90 -12.75
CA TYR A 170 29.60 -1.76 -13.57
C TYR A 170 28.70 -0.61 -13.12
N CYS A 171 28.55 -0.42 -11.80
CA CYS A 171 27.81 0.70 -11.24
C CYS A 171 28.45 2.05 -11.64
N ILE A 172 29.74 2.24 -11.35
CA ILE A 172 30.46 3.48 -11.68
C ILE A 172 30.44 3.76 -13.18
N GLU A 173 30.70 2.76 -14.03
CA GLU A 173 30.69 2.91 -15.48
C GLU A 173 29.29 3.24 -16.03
N SER A 174 28.20 2.79 -15.39
CA SER A 174 26.84 3.17 -15.78
C SER A 174 26.56 4.66 -15.54
N ILE A 175 27.14 5.24 -14.49
CA ILE A 175 27.04 6.67 -14.18
C ILE A 175 27.96 7.47 -15.11
N LEU A 176 29.17 6.98 -15.40
CA LEU A 176 30.09 7.65 -16.34
C LEU A 176 29.54 7.73 -17.77
N LYS A 177 28.66 6.78 -18.16
CA LYS A 177 28.00 6.72 -19.48
C LYS A 177 26.71 7.52 -19.57
N GLN A 178 26.30 8.22 -18.51
CA GLN A 178 25.12 9.08 -18.56
C GLN A 178 25.25 10.10 -19.69
N THR A 179 24.18 10.34 -20.43
CA THR A 179 24.16 11.31 -21.53
C THR A 179 24.26 12.76 -21.06
N TYR A 180 23.73 13.06 -19.86
CA TYR A 180 23.97 14.34 -19.18
C TYR A 180 25.32 14.32 -18.44
N GLN A 181 26.18 15.31 -18.70
CA GLN A 181 27.58 15.30 -18.22
C GLN A 181 27.87 16.13 -16.97
N ASN A 182 26.97 17.05 -16.56
CA ASN A 182 27.20 17.90 -15.39
C ASN A 182 26.82 17.19 -14.09
N PHE A 183 27.61 16.18 -13.72
CA PHE A 183 27.44 15.42 -12.49
C PHE A 183 28.78 15.20 -11.80
N GLU A 184 28.70 14.69 -10.56
CA GLU A 184 29.85 14.11 -9.86
C GLU A 184 29.43 12.85 -9.10
N ILE A 185 30.40 11.98 -8.81
CA ILE A 185 30.18 10.76 -8.03
C ILE A 185 30.90 10.93 -6.70
N CYS A 186 30.13 10.96 -5.62
CA CYS A 186 30.59 11.12 -4.26
C CYS A 186 30.49 9.78 -3.54
N ILE A 187 31.64 9.14 -3.31
CA ILE A 187 31.73 7.78 -2.79
C ILE A 187 32.32 7.82 -1.38
N ALA A 188 31.70 7.07 -0.47
CA ALA A 188 32.28 6.79 0.84
C ALA A 188 32.51 5.27 0.98
N ASP A 189 33.78 4.88 1.05
CA ASP A 189 34.15 3.53 1.45
C ASP A 189 34.03 3.41 2.96
N ASP A 190 33.14 2.54 3.43
CA ASP A 190 32.80 2.34 4.84
C ASP A 190 33.75 1.36 5.53
N CYS A 191 35.05 1.65 5.43
CA CYS A 191 36.12 0.81 5.96
C CYS A 191 36.07 -0.62 5.39
N SER A 192 36.07 -0.73 4.05
CA SER A 192 36.08 -2.05 3.40
C SER A 192 37.35 -2.83 3.78
N THR A 193 37.21 -4.15 3.90
CA THR A 193 38.31 -5.10 4.09
C THR A 193 38.63 -5.88 2.82
N ASN A 194 37.72 -5.86 1.84
CA ASN A 194 37.92 -6.48 0.54
C ASN A 194 38.88 -5.63 -0.31
N ILE A 195 40.05 -6.20 -0.62
CA ILE A 195 41.10 -5.53 -1.38
C ILE A 195 40.64 -5.15 -2.81
N ASP A 196 39.80 -5.99 -3.43
CA ASP A 196 39.29 -5.74 -4.78
C ASP A 196 38.39 -4.48 -4.81
N THR A 197 37.58 -4.28 -3.77
CA THR A 197 36.78 -3.06 -3.58
C THR A 197 37.68 -1.82 -3.49
N ILE A 198 38.68 -1.87 -2.61
CA ILE A 198 39.57 -0.73 -2.32
C ILE A 198 40.37 -0.35 -3.56
N GLU A 199 40.97 -1.32 -4.24
CA GLU A 199 41.79 -1.08 -5.43
C GLU A 199 40.93 -0.58 -6.60
N THR A 200 39.71 -1.08 -6.75
CA THR A 200 38.74 -0.54 -7.71
C THR A 200 38.46 0.94 -7.44
N LEU A 201 38.15 1.32 -6.20
CA LEU A 201 37.90 2.72 -5.84
C LEU A 201 39.09 3.63 -6.09
N LYS A 202 40.32 3.19 -5.74
CA LYS A 202 41.55 3.95 -6.02
C LYS A 202 41.76 4.13 -7.52
N ALA A 203 41.52 3.10 -8.32
CA ALA A 203 41.65 3.17 -9.77
C ALA A 203 40.68 4.20 -10.37
N TYR A 204 39.40 4.18 -9.99
CA TYR A 204 38.41 5.12 -10.50
C TYR A 204 38.63 6.56 -10.01
N LYS A 205 39.03 6.75 -8.75
CA LYS A 205 39.39 8.07 -8.21
C LYS A 205 40.45 8.78 -9.06
N ASN A 206 41.39 8.01 -9.62
CA ASN A 206 42.46 8.54 -10.47
C ASN A 206 42.08 8.64 -11.96
N LYS A 207 40.96 8.03 -12.38
CA LYS A 207 40.53 7.91 -13.78
C LYS A 207 39.71 9.12 -14.25
N ASP A 208 38.85 9.67 -13.40
CA ASP A 208 37.93 10.76 -13.75
C ASP A 208 37.81 11.75 -12.59
N ASN A 209 37.99 13.04 -12.88
CA ASN A 209 37.99 14.11 -11.86
C ASN A 209 36.62 14.36 -11.22
N ARG A 210 35.54 13.84 -11.81
CA ARG A 210 34.19 13.85 -11.24
C ARG A 210 34.02 12.83 -10.12
N ILE A 211 34.96 11.90 -9.93
CA ILE A 211 34.88 10.84 -8.91
C ILE A 211 35.64 11.29 -7.65
N LYS A 212 34.88 11.51 -6.58
CA LYS A 212 35.39 11.84 -5.26
C LYS A 212 35.20 10.63 -4.34
N VAL A 213 36.27 10.22 -3.66
CA VAL A 213 36.23 9.09 -2.72
C VAL A 213 36.82 9.49 -1.39
N ILE A 214 36.05 9.29 -0.32
CA ILE A 214 36.50 9.29 1.07
C ILE A 214 36.61 7.84 1.57
N PHE A 215 37.73 7.50 2.19
CA PHE A 215 37.94 6.21 2.84
C PHE A 215 37.74 6.44 4.35
N ARG A 216 36.70 5.84 4.92
CA ARG A 216 36.38 5.99 6.33
C ARG A 216 37.32 5.13 7.18
N GLU A 217 37.72 5.65 8.33
CA GLU A 217 38.59 4.94 9.28
C GLU A 217 37.82 3.93 10.16
N GLU A 218 36.50 4.08 10.25
CA GLU A 218 35.60 3.21 10.99
C GLU A 218 34.37 2.83 10.17
N ASN A 219 33.96 1.57 10.29
CA ASN A 219 32.70 1.09 9.72
C ASN A 219 31.52 1.71 10.49
N GLY A 220 30.75 2.56 9.82
CA GLY A 220 29.61 3.28 10.39
C GLY A 220 28.27 2.84 9.81
N HIS A 221 28.25 1.76 9.03
CA HIS A 221 27.11 1.29 8.26
C HIS A 221 26.56 2.32 7.27
N ILE A 222 25.48 1.96 6.58
CA ILE A 222 24.95 2.70 5.42
C ILE A 222 24.64 4.17 5.77
N SER A 223 24.00 4.47 6.90
CA SER A 223 23.61 5.85 7.23
C SER A 223 24.81 6.79 7.39
N ARG A 224 25.85 6.38 8.13
CA ARG A 224 27.05 7.21 8.32
C ARG A 224 27.88 7.28 7.03
N ALA A 225 28.00 6.17 6.30
CA ALA A 225 28.69 6.13 5.02
C ALA A 225 28.04 7.08 4.01
N THR A 226 26.73 7.03 3.86
CA THR A 226 25.99 7.94 2.97
C THR A 226 26.14 9.39 3.39
N ASN A 227 26.13 9.71 4.69
CA ASN A 227 26.44 11.07 5.17
C ASN A 227 27.87 11.52 4.87
N SER A 228 28.87 10.63 4.94
CA SER A 228 30.24 10.96 4.51
C SER A 228 30.30 11.25 3.01
N ALA A 229 29.59 10.48 2.19
CA ALA A 229 29.50 10.75 0.75
C ALA A 229 28.76 12.07 0.46
N LEU A 230 27.67 12.37 1.19
CA LEU A 230 26.97 13.66 1.14
C LEU A 230 27.90 14.85 1.43
N SER A 231 28.87 14.70 2.35
CA SER A 231 29.82 15.79 2.68
C SER A 231 30.73 16.19 1.52
N LEU A 232 30.91 15.31 0.52
CA LEU A 232 31.68 15.58 -0.69
C LEU A 232 30.86 16.29 -1.78
N ALA A 233 29.53 16.30 -1.64
CA ALA A 233 28.60 16.75 -2.65
C ALA A 233 28.55 18.28 -2.78
N SER A 234 28.70 18.75 -4.01
CA SER A 234 28.70 20.16 -4.43
C SER A 234 27.57 20.49 -5.42
N GLY A 235 26.81 19.48 -5.86
CA GLY A 235 25.67 19.62 -6.73
C GLY A 235 24.49 20.29 -6.05
N GLU A 236 23.60 20.86 -6.86
CA GLU A 236 22.33 21.40 -6.37
C GLU A 236 21.35 20.29 -5.98
N PHE A 237 21.48 19.13 -6.62
CA PHE A 237 20.69 17.94 -6.35
C PHE A 237 21.58 16.76 -5.95
N ILE A 238 21.03 15.90 -5.10
CA ILE A 238 21.63 14.65 -4.64
C ILE A 238 20.88 13.50 -5.27
N GLY A 239 21.57 12.66 -6.04
CA GLY A 239 21.05 11.37 -6.50
C GLY A 239 21.53 10.24 -5.60
N LEU A 240 20.64 9.33 -5.20
CA LEU A 240 21.00 8.16 -4.39
C LEU A 240 21.29 6.95 -5.31
N MET A 241 22.38 6.23 -5.03
CA MET A 241 22.81 5.08 -5.82
C MET A 241 23.37 3.96 -4.93
N ASP A 242 22.92 2.73 -5.16
CA ASP A 242 23.52 1.54 -4.57
C ASP A 242 24.73 1.05 -5.36
N ASN A 243 25.74 0.55 -4.64
CA ASN A 243 27.08 0.31 -5.16
C ASN A 243 27.22 -0.88 -6.13
N ASP A 244 26.17 -1.66 -6.33
CA ASP A 244 26.12 -2.84 -7.18
C ASP A 244 25.07 -2.75 -8.29
N ASP A 245 24.32 -1.65 -8.38
CA ASP A 245 23.22 -1.48 -9.33
C ASP A 245 23.64 -0.79 -10.64
N THR A 246 22.69 -0.61 -11.57
CA THR A 246 22.93 0.02 -12.87
C THR A 246 21.94 1.14 -13.10
N LEU A 247 22.45 2.30 -13.54
CA LEU A 247 21.63 3.41 -13.98
C LEU A 247 21.42 3.36 -15.49
N ASP A 248 20.19 3.64 -15.96
CA ASP A 248 19.93 3.77 -17.40
C ASP A 248 20.73 4.95 -17.99
N PRO A 249 21.33 4.86 -19.20
CA PRO A 249 22.15 5.93 -19.78
C PRO A 249 21.48 7.30 -19.92
N HIS A 250 20.15 7.37 -19.88
CA HIS A 250 19.37 8.60 -20.00
C HIS A 250 18.79 9.10 -18.67
N ALA A 251 19.02 8.41 -17.55
CA ALA A 251 18.41 8.73 -16.27
C ALA A 251 18.65 10.17 -15.80
N LEU A 252 19.90 10.66 -15.86
CA LEU A 252 20.20 12.05 -15.51
C LEU A 252 19.65 13.07 -16.52
N ASN A 253 19.57 12.69 -17.81
CA ASN A 253 18.98 13.55 -18.84
C ASN A 253 17.48 13.75 -18.60
N GLU A 254 16.76 12.68 -18.26
CA GLU A 254 15.33 12.72 -17.93
C GLU A 254 15.04 13.57 -16.69
N VAL A 255 15.84 13.43 -15.64
CA VAL A 255 15.77 14.27 -14.43
C VAL A 255 15.92 15.75 -14.79
N VAL A 256 16.95 16.09 -15.58
CA VAL A 256 17.21 17.47 -15.98
C VAL A 256 16.15 18.00 -16.94
N ASN A 257 15.60 17.15 -17.82
CA ASN A 257 14.50 17.54 -18.69
C ASN A 257 13.30 18.03 -17.90
N ILE A 258 12.87 17.25 -16.90
CA ILE A 258 11.77 17.63 -16.01
C ILE A 258 12.09 18.91 -15.23
N LEU A 259 13.32 19.09 -14.75
CA LEU A 259 13.73 20.33 -14.08
C LEU A 259 13.76 21.56 -15.02
N ASN A 260 13.84 21.37 -16.33
CA ASN A 260 13.70 22.45 -17.31
C ASN A 260 12.22 22.79 -17.57
N GLU A 261 11.30 21.83 -17.38
CA GLU A 261 9.86 22.06 -17.42
C GLU A 261 9.38 22.76 -16.14
N ASP A 262 9.84 22.34 -14.97
CA ASP A 262 9.59 23.00 -13.69
C ASP A 262 10.81 22.97 -12.75
N LYS A 263 11.43 24.13 -12.56
CA LYS A 263 12.59 24.31 -11.66
C LYS A 263 12.24 24.22 -10.19
N ASN A 264 10.97 24.29 -9.83
CA ASN A 264 10.52 24.25 -8.45
C ASN A 264 10.48 22.83 -7.88
N ILE A 265 10.58 21.80 -8.72
CA ILE A 265 10.58 20.40 -8.27
C ILE A 265 11.75 20.16 -7.31
N ASP A 266 11.45 19.55 -6.19
CA ASP A 266 12.37 19.37 -5.07
C ASP A 266 12.82 17.91 -4.91
N PHE A 267 11.98 16.96 -5.33
CA PHE A 267 12.25 15.54 -5.20
C PHE A 267 11.71 14.81 -6.44
N ILE A 268 12.59 14.08 -7.12
CA ILE A 268 12.29 13.26 -8.27
C ILE A 268 12.56 11.79 -7.95
N TYR A 269 11.68 10.89 -8.38
CA TYR A 269 11.93 9.44 -8.38
C TYR A 269 11.44 8.80 -9.67
N THR A 270 11.90 7.59 -9.96
CA THR A 270 11.66 6.91 -11.24
C THR A 270 11.10 5.50 -11.04
N ASP A 271 10.55 4.89 -12.09
CA ASP A 271 10.32 3.45 -12.09
C ASP A 271 11.65 2.69 -12.10
N GLU A 272 11.60 1.41 -11.72
CA GLU A 272 12.76 0.52 -11.64
C GLU A 272 12.40 -0.90 -12.09
N ASP A 273 13.39 -1.70 -12.45
CA ASP A 273 13.23 -3.14 -12.62
C ASP A 273 14.48 -3.88 -12.14
N LYS A 274 14.50 -5.20 -12.31
CA LYS A 274 15.66 -6.02 -11.97
C LYS A 274 16.45 -6.40 -13.21
N ILE A 275 17.76 -6.53 -13.04
CA ILE A 275 18.67 -7.00 -14.08
C ILE A 275 19.53 -8.16 -13.58
N ASP A 276 19.57 -9.25 -14.34
CA ASP A 276 20.42 -10.38 -14.05
C ASP A 276 21.86 -10.18 -14.56
N MET A 277 22.72 -11.17 -14.29
CA MET A 277 24.12 -11.14 -14.71
C MET A 277 24.33 -11.23 -16.23
N GLY A 278 23.33 -11.67 -16.98
CA GLY A 278 23.31 -11.70 -18.44
C GLY A 278 22.75 -10.43 -19.07
N GLY A 279 22.33 -9.46 -18.26
CA GLY A 279 21.69 -8.23 -18.72
C GLY A 279 20.20 -8.38 -19.03
N LYS A 280 19.58 -9.51 -18.67
CA LYS A 280 18.15 -9.74 -18.87
C LYS A 280 17.36 -9.03 -17.79
N ARG A 281 16.34 -8.27 -18.22
CA ARG A 281 15.50 -7.45 -17.34
C ARG A 281 14.21 -8.18 -16.94
N SER A 282 13.76 -8.01 -15.69
CA SER A 282 12.58 -8.67 -15.10
C SER A 282 11.98 -7.89 -13.93
N ASP A 283 10.83 -8.32 -13.40
CA ASP A 283 10.17 -7.75 -12.21
C ASP A 283 10.05 -6.20 -12.21
N PRO A 284 9.40 -5.57 -13.21
CA PRO A 284 9.27 -4.11 -13.22
C PRO A 284 8.41 -3.61 -12.05
N HIS A 285 8.83 -2.50 -11.46
CA HIS A 285 8.04 -1.71 -10.53
C HIS A 285 7.53 -0.43 -11.22
N PHE A 286 6.33 -0.53 -11.79
CA PHE A 286 5.59 0.64 -12.26
C PHE A 286 4.89 1.33 -11.08
N LYS A 287 5.46 2.44 -10.63
CA LYS A 287 5.07 3.22 -9.44
C LYS A 287 3.95 4.21 -9.79
N PRO A 288 3.06 4.55 -8.84
CA PRO A 288 2.17 5.71 -9.00
C PRO A 288 2.96 7.01 -8.82
N ASP A 289 2.30 8.15 -9.05
CA ASP A 289 2.78 9.43 -8.58
C ASP A 289 2.77 9.52 -7.05
N PHE A 290 3.36 10.59 -6.52
CA PHE A 290 3.62 10.70 -5.09
C PHE A 290 2.31 10.63 -4.28
N SER A 291 2.29 9.73 -3.29
CA SER A 291 1.17 9.62 -2.38
C SER A 291 1.59 9.18 -0.99
N LEU A 292 1.26 10.04 -0.03
CA LEU A 292 1.76 9.94 1.33
C LEU A 292 1.17 8.73 2.09
N ASP A 293 -0.12 8.43 1.91
CA ASP A 293 -0.76 7.30 2.61
C ASP A 293 -0.28 5.95 2.07
N THR A 294 -0.02 5.88 0.76
CA THR A 294 0.69 4.76 0.14
C THR A 294 2.12 4.63 0.71
N LEU A 295 2.84 5.74 0.87
CA LEU A 295 4.20 5.73 1.44
C LEU A 295 4.19 5.23 2.89
N TYR A 296 3.18 5.57 3.70
CA TYR A 296 3.05 5.01 5.05
C TYR A 296 2.93 3.48 5.06
N GLY A 297 2.36 2.90 4.00
CA GLY A 297 2.30 1.46 3.79
C GLY A 297 3.65 0.79 3.55
N GLY A 298 4.65 1.54 3.08
CA GLY A 298 6.00 1.07 2.81
C GLY A 298 6.69 1.94 1.75
N ASN A 299 8.02 1.87 1.71
CA ASN A 299 8.81 2.62 0.73
C ASN A 299 8.59 2.08 -0.69
N TYR A 300 7.59 2.58 -1.41
CA TYR A 300 7.36 2.25 -2.82
C TYR A 300 8.19 3.12 -3.78
N ILE A 301 8.75 4.23 -3.27
CA ILE A 301 9.62 5.11 -4.04
C ILE A 301 10.91 4.36 -4.40
N CYS A 302 11.44 3.58 -3.44
CA CYS A 302 12.62 2.74 -3.61
C CYS A 302 13.80 3.52 -4.21
N HIS A 303 14.39 3.00 -5.29
CA HIS A 303 15.68 3.42 -5.79
C HIS A 303 15.55 4.58 -6.79
N PHE A 304 16.73 5.08 -7.18
CA PHE A 304 16.99 6.29 -7.93
C PHE A 304 16.08 7.47 -7.60
N SER A 305 16.41 8.06 -6.46
CA SER A 305 15.80 9.28 -5.97
C SER A 305 16.78 10.45 -6.13
N VAL A 306 16.32 11.56 -6.71
CA VAL A 306 17.08 12.80 -6.86
C VAL A 306 16.40 13.91 -6.07
N ILE A 307 17.05 14.41 -5.02
CA ILE A 307 16.47 15.35 -4.06
C ILE A 307 17.31 16.63 -4.02
N ARG A 308 16.66 17.78 -3.93
CA ARG A 308 17.33 19.07 -3.77
C ARG A 308 18.18 19.06 -2.50
N LYS A 309 19.45 19.43 -2.63
CA LYS A 309 20.46 19.29 -1.57
C LYS A 309 20.07 20.05 -0.29
N ASN A 310 19.54 21.27 -0.43
CA ASN A 310 19.16 22.11 0.70
C ASN A 310 18.08 21.46 1.60
N ILE A 311 17.20 20.62 1.05
CA ILE A 311 16.20 19.89 1.84
C ILE A 311 16.88 18.81 2.67
N ILE A 312 17.80 18.04 2.07
CA ILE A 312 18.58 17.02 2.79
C ILE A 312 19.39 17.67 3.92
N GLU A 313 20.02 18.82 3.65
CA GLU A 313 20.76 19.59 4.66
C GLU A 313 19.84 20.08 5.78
N LYS A 314 18.66 20.62 5.44
CA LYS A 314 17.67 21.11 6.40
C LYS A 314 17.20 20.01 7.37
N ILE A 315 16.98 18.79 6.87
CA ILE A 315 16.53 17.65 7.68
C ILE A 315 17.69 16.87 8.33
N GLY A 316 18.94 17.29 8.13
CA GLY A 316 20.13 16.71 8.76
C GLY A 316 20.63 15.40 8.16
N GLY A 317 20.32 15.10 6.90
CA GLY A 317 20.80 13.89 6.21
C GLY A 317 20.18 12.58 6.72
N PHE A 318 20.95 11.50 6.69
CA PHE A 318 20.52 10.15 7.10
C PHE A 318 20.70 9.94 8.60
N ARG A 319 19.69 9.37 9.27
CA ARG A 319 19.71 9.11 10.70
C ARG A 319 20.32 7.73 11.00
N VAL A 320 21.21 7.67 11.99
CA VAL A 320 21.72 6.39 12.52
C VAL A 320 20.61 5.66 13.29
N GLY A 321 20.54 4.34 13.16
CA GLY A 321 19.55 3.48 13.82
C GLY A 321 18.35 3.11 12.94
N TYR A 322 18.35 3.54 11.67
CA TYR A 322 17.34 3.22 10.66
C TYR A 322 17.93 2.39 9.51
N GLU A 323 19.10 1.79 9.70
CA GLU A 323 19.76 0.96 8.70
C GLU A 323 18.83 -0.17 8.23
N GLY A 324 18.72 -0.33 6.90
CA GLY A 324 17.74 -1.20 6.24
C GLY A 324 16.42 -0.50 5.87
N ALA A 325 16.13 0.66 6.46
CA ALA A 325 14.99 1.52 6.14
C ALA A 325 15.39 3.00 6.03
N GLN A 326 16.68 3.29 5.81
CA GLN A 326 17.24 4.63 5.86
C GLN A 326 16.65 5.56 4.80
N ASP A 327 16.35 5.04 3.60
CA ASP A 327 15.72 5.81 2.53
C ASP A 327 14.25 6.08 2.85
N PHE A 328 13.57 5.11 3.47
CA PHE A 328 12.19 5.29 3.92
C PHE A 328 12.09 6.39 4.98
N ASP A 329 12.98 6.38 5.96
CA ASP A 329 13.11 7.45 6.95
C ASP A 329 13.37 8.81 6.31
N LEU A 330 14.31 8.87 5.36
CA LEU A 330 14.65 10.09 4.65
C LEU A 330 13.42 10.63 3.89
N PHE A 331 12.74 9.80 3.10
CA PHE A 331 11.62 10.23 2.26
C PHE A 331 10.42 10.68 3.08
N LEU A 332 10.13 10.03 4.21
CA LEU A 332 9.13 10.51 5.15
C LEU A 332 9.46 11.93 5.64
N ARG A 333 10.70 12.19 6.03
CA ARG A 333 11.13 13.53 6.49
C ARG A 333 11.14 14.56 5.35
N VAL A 334 11.61 14.20 4.15
CA VAL A 334 11.55 15.06 2.95
C VAL A 334 10.12 15.46 2.64
N SER A 335 9.16 14.54 2.74
CA SER A 335 7.74 14.82 2.48
C SER A 335 7.08 15.79 3.47
N ASN A 336 7.71 16.07 4.61
CA ASN A 336 7.26 17.13 5.53
C ASN A 336 7.76 18.52 5.10
N GLU A 337 8.81 18.58 4.28
CA GLU A 337 9.45 19.83 3.87
C GLU A 337 8.97 20.33 2.51
N THR A 338 8.46 19.44 1.66
CA THR A 338 8.00 19.78 0.31
C THR A 338 6.89 18.84 -0.18
N ASP A 339 5.97 19.39 -0.97
CA ASP A 339 4.98 18.69 -1.77
C ASP A 339 5.33 18.66 -3.26
N LYS A 340 6.44 19.30 -3.66
CA LYS A 340 6.91 19.40 -5.05
C LYS A 340 7.70 18.15 -5.47
N ILE A 341 7.00 17.02 -5.42
CA ILE A 341 7.54 15.69 -5.69
C ILE A 341 7.05 15.22 -7.04
N TYR A 342 7.99 14.84 -7.91
CA TYR A 342 7.69 14.41 -9.28
C TYR A 342 8.13 12.96 -9.52
N HIS A 343 7.28 12.22 -10.22
CA HIS A 343 7.55 10.85 -10.63
C HIS A 343 7.81 10.80 -12.13
N ILE A 344 8.95 10.25 -12.54
CA ILE A 344 9.24 9.95 -13.95
C ILE A 344 8.82 8.49 -14.20
N PRO A 345 7.72 8.24 -14.96
CA PRO A 345 7.21 6.89 -15.21
C PRO A 345 8.02 6.18 -16.30
N LYS A 346 9.33 6.11 -16.12
CA LYS A 346 10.31 5.43 -16.97
C LYS A 346 11.21 4.58 -16.09
N ILE A 347 11.55 3.40 -16.58
CA ILE A 347 12.47 2.50 -15.86
C ILE A 347 13.88 3.04 -16.05
N LEU A 348 14.38 3.78 -15.06
CA LEU A 348 15.69 4.46 -15.13
C LEU A 348 16.72 3.83 -14.19
N TYR A 349 16.31 2.84 -13.40
CA TYR A 349 17.16 2.12 -12.46
C TYR A 349 16.98 0.62 -12.61
N HIS A 350 18.10 -0.11 -12.59
CA HIS A 350 18.12 -1.56 -12.68
C HIS A 350 18.80 -2.18 -11.47
N TRP A 351 17.99 -2.82 -10.63
CA TRP A 351 18.41 -3.50 -9.42
C TRP A 351 19.09 -4.83 -9.76
N ARG A 352 20.38 -4.97 -9.46
CA ARG A 352 21.16 -6.12 -9.86
C ARG A 352 20.85 -7.34 -8.98
N MET A 353 20.55 -8.44 -9.65
CA MET A 353 20.34 -9.73 -9.01
C MET A 353 21.68 -10.46 -8.78
N ILE A 354 22.34 -10.19 -7.66
CA ILE A 354 23.54 -10.93 -7.22
C ILE A 354 23.21 -11.98 -6.14
N PRO A 355 23.91 -13.12 -6.07
CA PRO A 355 23.73 -14.10 -4.99
C PRO A 355 23.91 -13.45 -3.61
N GLY A 356 22.89 -13.55 -2.75
CA GLY A 356 22.89 -12.95 -1.41
C GLY A 356 22.28 -11.54 -1.35
N SER A 357 21.99 -10.89 -2.48
CA SER A 357 21.26 -9.62 -2.50
C SER A 357 19.78 -9.80 -2.14
N THR A 358 19.21 -8.75 -1.57
CA THR A 358 17.76 -8.61 -1.33
C THR A 358 16.96 -8.69 -2.63
N ALA A 359 17.54 -8.35 -3.79
CA ALA A 359 16.94 -8.50 -5.12
C ALA A 359 16.51 -9.96 -5.43
N VAL A 360 17.25 -10.93 -4.88
CA VAL A 360 17.03 -12.38 -5.05
C VAL A 360 16.08 -12.95 -3.99
N GLY A 361 15.54 -12.11 -3.09
CA GLY A 361 14.48 -12.48 -2.15
C GLY A 361 14.96 -13.17 -0.86
N GLY A 362 16.18 -12.89 -0.39
CA GLY A 362 16.76 -13.50 0.82
C GLY A 362 15.92 -13.31 2.09
N ASP A 363 15.63 -14.41 2.79
CA ASP A 363 14.79 -14.47 4.00
C ASP A 363 15.48 -13.98 5.29
N GLY A 364 16.74 -13.53 5.23
CA GLY A 364 17.55 -13.15 6.40
C GLY A 364 17.48 -11.68 6.83
N ALA A 365 17.15 -10.75 5.93
CA ALA A 365 17.17 -9.31 6.20
C ALA A 365 15.83 -8.74 6.71
N LYS A 366 14.78 -9.57 6.80
CA LYS A 366 13.39 -9.10 6.86
C LYS A 366 12.91 -8.55 8.22
N ASN A 367 13.60 -8.85 9.32
CA ASN A 367 13.12 -8.41 10.64
C ASN A 367 13.67 -7.03 11.03
N TYR A 368 14.98 -6.77 10.92
CA TYR A 368 15.54 -5.50 11.41
C TYR A 368 15.11 -4.30 10.54
N ALA A 369 15.04 -4.47 9.21
CA ALA A 369 14.57 -3.41 8.30
C ALA A 369 13.09 -3.08 8.54
N GLY A 370 12.26 -4.09 8.83
CA GLY A 370 10.87 -3.92 9.23
C GLY A 370 10.73 -3.13 10.53
N GLU A 371 11.53 -3.46 11.56
CA GLU A 371 11.52 -2.72 12.83
C GLU A 371 12.07 -1.29 12.67
N ALA A 372 13.10 -1.09 11.86
CA ALA A 372 13.66 0.22 11.55
C ALA A 372 12.63 1.11 10.84
N GLY A 373 11.92 0.59 9.83
CA GLY A 373 10.90 1.36 9.12
C GLY A 373 9.64 1.60 9.96
N LYS A 374 9.25 0.65 10.82
CA LYS A 374 8.22 0.89 11.83
C LYS A 374 8.60 2.05 12.75
N ARG A 375 9.84 2.07 13.26
CA ARG A 375 10.36 3.17 14.09
C ARG A 375 10.34 4.51 13.35
N ALA A 376 10.69 4.51 12.06
CA ALA A 376 10.64 5.73 11.23
C ALA A 376 9.22 6.30 11.18
N LEU A 377 8.19 5.45 10.99
CA LEU A 377 6.80 5.89 11.02
C LEU A 377 6.35 6.32 12.41
N GLU A 378 6.72 5.60 13.47
CA GLU A 378 6.40 5.98 14.85
C GLU A 378 6.95 7.37 15.18
N ASP A 379 8.20 7.65 14.80
CA ASP A 379 8.78 9.00 14.94
C ASP A 379 8.05 10.05 14.11
N TYR A 380 7.71 9.72 12.87
CA TYR A 380 7.00 10.62 11.96
C TYR A 380 5.65 11.06 12.53
N PHE A 381 4.82 10.10 12.99
CA PHE A 381 3.53 10.42 13.59
C PHE A 381 3.66 11.09 14.96
N LYS A 382 4.69 10.73 15.74
CA LYS A 382 5.00 11.40 17.01
C LYS A 382 5.32 12.88 16.79
N GLN A 383 6.09 13.24 15.77
CA GLN A 383 6.38 14.63 15.43
C GLN A 383 5.13 15.41 15.03
N LYS A 384 4.17 14.75 14.35
CA LYS A 384 2.87 15.34 14.00
C LYS A 384 1.86 15.36 15.15
N ALA A 385 2.21 14.82 16.32
CA ALA A 385 1.30 14.65 17.46
C ALA A 385 0.02 13.86 17.10
N ILE A 386 0.13 12.91 16.16
CA ILE A 386 -0.97 12.03 15.76
C ILE A 386 -0.81 10.68 16.44
N SER A 387 -1.83 10.25 17.17
CA SER A 387 -1.82 8.95 17.85
C SER A 387 -2.15 7.83 16.86
N VAL A 388 -1.21 6.89 16.71
CA VAL A 388 -1.36 5.75 15.79
C VAL A 388 -0.89 4.45 16.42
N LYS A 389 -1.44 3.34 15.95
CA LYS A 389 -0.87 2.01 16.12
C LYS A 389 -0.28 1.58 14.77
N ILE A 390 0.95 1.08 14.79
CA ILE A 390 1.64 0.64 13.57
C ILE A 390 1.93 -0.85 13.67
N ASP A 391 1.32 -1.61 12.77
CA ASP A 391 1.51 -3.05 12.64
C ASP A 391 2.38 -3.36 11.43
N ASN A 392 3.41 -4.19 11.62
CA ASN A 392 4.19 -4.73 10.52
C ASN A 392 3.48 -5.96 9.96
N ILE A 393 3.00 -5.88 8.72
CA ILE A 393 2.21 -6.93 8.08
C ILE A 393 3.14 -8.03 7.56
N ILE A 394 4.09 -7.62 6.72
CA ILE A 394 5.13 -8.47 6.17
C ILE A 394 6.37 -7.64 5.82
N SER A 395 7.53 -8.05 6.30
CA SER A 395 8.82 -7.42 5.97
C SER A 395 8.82 -5.91 6.20
N THR A 396 8.74 -5.10 5.15
CA THR A 396 8.79 -3.63 5.17
C THR A 396 7.46 -3.00 4.79
N GLN A 397 6.36 -3.74 4.96
CA GLN A 397 5.00 -3.28 4.72
C GLN A 397 4.22 -3.10 6.04
N TYR A 398 3.55 -1.96 6.17
CA TYR A 398 2.96 -1.51 7.41
C TYR A 398 1.47 -1.19 7.25
N PHE A 399 0.73 -1.37 8.33
CA PHE A 399 -0.61 -0.82 8.49
C PHE A 399 -0.56 0.24 9.58
N VAL A 400 -0.96 1.47 9.23
CA VAL A 400 -1.15 2.55 10.19
C VAL A 400 -2.62 2.60 10.57
N GLU A 401 -2.89 2.50 11.86
CA GLU A 401 -4.22 2.62 12.40
C GLU A 401 -4.30 3.89 13.26
N TYR A 402 -5.16 4.83 12.89
CA TYR A 402 -5.37 6.07 13.64
C TYR A 402 -6.19 5.81 14.91
N ILE A 403 -5.68 6.31 16.04
CA ILE A 403 -6.30 6.16 17.36
C ILE A 403 -6.95 7.48 17.77
N PHE A 404 -8.22 7.41 18.19
CA PHE A 404 -8.96 8.54 18.74
C PHE A 404 -9.85 8.07 19.90
N GLU A 405 -10.03 8.93 20.91
CA GLU A 405 -10.72 8.55 22.16
C GLU A 405 -12.24 8.67 22.07
N ASN A 406 -12.71 9.76 21.46
CA ASN A 406 -14.14 10.05 21.32
C ASN A 406 -14.62 9.58 19.95
N GLU A 407 -15.61 8.68 19.94
CA GLU A 407 -16.26 8.24 18.70
C GLU A 407 -17.11 9.37 18.13
N PRO A 408 -16.69 10.03 17.04
CA PRO A 408 -17.53 11.02 16.39
C PRO A 408 -18.83 10.39 15.87
N LYS A 409 -19.87 11.21 15.70
CA LYS A 409 -21.14 10.68 15.22
C LYS A 409 -21.05 10.29 13.74
N VAL A 410 -21.52 9.10 13.40
CA VAL A 410 -21.52 8.58 12.03
C VAL A 410 -22.95 8.35 11.53
N ASP A 411 -23.28 8.90 10.37
CA ASP A 411 -24.53 8.59 9.68
C ASP A 411 -24.26 7.64 8.50
N ILE A 412 -24.81 6.43 8.58
CA ILE A 412 -24.71 5.41 7.53
C ILE A 412 -25.93 5.52 6.62
N LEU A 413 -25.73 5.87 5.36
CA LEU A 413 -26.79 6.02 4.36
C LEU A 413 -26.87 4.75 3.52
N VAL A 414 -28.06 4.14 3.47
CA VAL A 414 -28.35 2.94 2.69
C VAL A 414 -29.53 3.17 1.78
N VAL A 415 -29.30 3.16 0.46
CA VAL A 415 -30.38 3.18 -0.53
C VAL A 415 -30.93 1.77 -0.68
N PHE A 416 -32.20 1.59 -0.29
CA PHE A 416 -32.90 0.31 -0.35
C PHE A 416 -33.44 0.05 -1.76
N GLU A 417 -33.02 -1.06 -2.36
CA GLU A 417 -33.38 -1.49 -3.71
C GLU A 417 -34.48 -2.56 -3.72
N GLY A 418 -34.91 -3.07 -2.56
CA GLY A 418 -36.05 -3.99 -2.45
C GLY A 418 -35.73 -5.35 -1.84
N ASN A 419 -34.47 -5.64 -1.44
CA ASN A 419 -34.10 -6.93 -0.90
C ASN A 419 -34.07 -6.93 0.64
N ASN A 420 -35.22 -7.23 1.25
CA ASN A 420 -35.35 -7.28 2.72
C ASN A 420 -34.37 -8.26 3.39
N THR A 421 -34.08 -9.40 2.77
CA THR A 421 -33.12 -10.37 3.34
C THR A 421 -31.72 -9.79 3.40
N SER A 422 -31.28 -9.13 2.32
CA SER A 422 -29.95 -8.51 2.26
C SER A 422 -29.86 -7.34 3.23
N LEU A 423 -30.87 -6.48 3.28
CA LEU A 423 -30.94 -5.38 4.25
C LEU A 423 -30.82 -5.86 5.70
N ASN A 424 -31.57 -6.89 6.10
CA ASN A 424 -31.50 -7.40 7.47
C ASN A 424 -30.15 -8.07 7.79
N ASN A 425 -29.52 -8.72 6.81
CA ASN A 425 -28.15 -9.23 6.97
C ASN A 425 -27.14 -8.10 7.12
N PHE A 426 -27.26 -7.03 6.32
CA PHE A 426 -26.48 -5.81 6.47
C PHE A 426 -26.65 -5.22 7.88
N LEU A 427 -27.89 -4.97 8.32
CA LEU A 427 -28.18 -4.41 9.65
C LEU A 427 -27.58 -5.28 10.76
N ARG A 428 -27.75 -6.60 10.67
CA ARG A 428 -27.12 -7.53 11.61
C ARG A 428 -25.61 -7.34 11.64
N SER A 429 -24.94 -7.35 10.48
CA SER A 429 -23.48 -7.19 10.43
C SER A 429 -23.00 -5.84 11.00
N VAL A 430 -23.78 -4.75 10.83
CA VAL A 430 -23.44 -3.44 11.39
C VAL A 430 -23.65 -3.40 12.91
N TYR A 431 -24.77 -3.90 13.43
CA TYR A 431 -25.09 -3.81 14.87
C TYR A 431 -24.43 -4.91 15.72
N THR A 432 -24.21 -6.10 15.16
CA THR A 432 -23.64 -7.22 15.93
C THR A 432 -22.14 -7.34 15.78
N ASP A 433 -21.57 -7.01 14.63
CA ASP A 433 -20.17 -7.32 14.29
C ASP A 433 -19.28 -6.06 14.26
N ASN A 434 -19.60 -5.10 15.12
CA ASN A 434 -18.91 -3.82 15.26
C ASN A 434 -18.78 -3.41 16.73
N ALA A 435 -17.74 -2.64 17.09
CA ALA A 435 -17.59 -2.07 18.43
C ALA A 435 -17.94 -0.58 18.50
N TYR A 436 -17.82 0.12 17.38
CA TYR A 436 -18.28 1.50 17.23
C TYR A 436 -19.76 1.62 17.61
N LYS A 437 -20.13 2.62 18.42
CA LYS A 437 -21.50 2.79 18.94
C LYS A 437 -22.16 4.09 18.52
N ASN A 438 -21.39 5.14 18.27
CA ASN A 438 -21.95 6.45 17.95
C ASN A 438 -22.33 6.56 16.46
N PHE A 439 -23.30 5.75 16.02
CA PHE A 439 -23.76 5.77 14.63
C PHE A 439 -25.28 5.65 14.52
N VAL A 440 -25.83 6.11 13.39
CA VAL A 440 -27.23 5.96 12.99
C VAL A 440 -27.30 5.40 11.59
N VAL A 441 -28.16 4.41 11.35
CA VAL A 441 -28.42 3.90 10.00
C VAL A 441 -29.67 4.57 9.43
N ASN A 442 -29.50 5.30 8.33
CA ASN A 442 -30.54 5.99 7.57
C ASN A 442 -30.86 5.16 6.31
N ILE A 443 -32.05 4.59 6.25
CA ILE A 443 -32.51 3.77 5.13
C ILE A 443 -33.40 4.62 4.22
N ILE A 444 -33.03 4.70 2.94
CA ILE A 444 -33.71 5.49 1.92
C ILE A 444 -34.45 4.53 0.99
N ASN A 445 -35.78 4.48 1.10
CA ASN A 445 -36.60 3.61 0.26
C ASN A 445 -36.85 4.27 -1.10
N LYS A 446 -36.04 3.90 -2.10
CA LYS A 446 -35.96 4.56 -3.41
C LYS A 446 -37.28 4.57 -4.19
N ASP A 447 -38.02 3.46 -4.16
CA ASP A 447 -39.22 3.24 -4.98
C ASP A 447 -40.45 2.83 -4.14
N ASN A 448 -40.48 3.22 -2.86
CA ASN A 448 -41.52 2.82 -1.89
C ASN A 448 -41.80 1.30 -1.88
N LYS A 449 -40.75 0.48 -2.04
CA LYS A 449 -40.86 -0.97 -2.06
C LYS A 449 -41.27 -1.49 -0.68
N PRO A 450 -41.96 -2.65 -0.58
CA PRO A 450 -42.29 -3.25 0.70
C PRO A 450 -41.04 -3.47 1.56
N LEU A 451 -40.90 -2.67 2.62
CA LEU A 451 -39.77 -2.68 3.54
C LEU A 451 -40.13 -3.45 4.80
N LYS A 452 -39.30 -4.43 5.16
CA LYS A 452 -39.43 -5.25 6.36
C LYS A 452 -38.09 -5.30 7.07
N ILE A 453 -38.04 -4.64 8.22
CA ILE A 453 -36.87 -4.64 9.10
C ILE A 453 -37.17 -5.55 10.29
N ASP A 454 -36.19 -6.36 10.68
CA ASP A 454 -36.25 -7.20 11.85
C ASP A 454 -36.54 -6.33 13.09
N THR A 455 -37.47 -6.78 13.93
CA THR A 455 -37.91 -6.07 15.14
C THR A 455 -36.76 -5.72 16.08
N ASN A 456 -35.66 -6.50 16.03
CA ASN A 456 -34.45 -6.23 16.81
C ASN A 456 -33.74 -4.91 16.42
N PHE A 457 -34.01 -4.35 15.24
CA PHE A 457 -33.35 -3.15 14.72
C PHE A 457 -34.30 -1.97 14.47
N ASN A 458 -35.62 -2.17 14.56
CA ASN A 458 -36.63 -1.14 14.21
C ASN A 458 -36.45 0.20 14.94
N HIS A 459 -35.97 0.18 16.19
CA HIS A 459 -35.77 1.39 16.99
C HIS A 459 -34.40 2.05 16.77
N SER A 460 -33.51 1.40 16.02
CA SER A 460 -32.12 1.84 15.82
C SER A 460 -31.89 2.48 14.45
N VAL A 461 -32.88 2.44 13.55
CA VAL A 461 -32.78 2.94 12.17
C VAL A 461 -33.73 4.11 11.94
N LYS A 462 -33.34 5.05 11.07
CA LYS A 462 -34.21 6.11 10.54
C LYS A 462 -34.65 5.75 9.13
N LEU A 463 -35.93 5.94 8.83
CA LEU A 463 -36.52 5.63 7.52
C LEU A 463 -36.87 6.90 6.76
N PHE A 464 -36.46 6.95 5.50
CA PHE A 464 -36.77 8.02 4.56
C PHE A 464 -37.44 7.43 3.34
N ILE A 465 -38.51 8.07 2.88
CA ILE A 465 -39.19 7.72 1.64
C ILE A 465 -38.70 8.67 0.56
N ASN A 466 -38.18 8.12 -0.54
CA ASN A 466 -37.84 8.91 -1.70
C ASN A 466 -39.09 9.04 -2.60
N GLU A 467 -39.57 10.27 -2.81
CA GLU A 467 -40.73 10.53 -3.67
C GLU A 467 -40.35 10.90 -5.11
N LYS A 468 -39.10 11.36 -5.32
CA LYS A 468 -38.61 11.87 -6.61
C LYS A 468 -37.17 11.41 -6.87
N ASN A 469 -36.20 12.33 -6.79
CA ASN A 469 -34.81 12.08 -7.08
C ASN A 469 -34.09 11.57 -5.81
N VAL A 470 -33.52 10.36 -5.91
CA VAL A 470 -32.80 9.75 -4.79
C VAL A 470 -31.57 10.55 -4.36
N ILE A 471 -30.91 11.25 -5.29
CA ILE A 471 -29.73 12.07 -4.99
C ILE A 471 -30.11 13.34 -4.23
N GLU A 472 -31.21 13.98 -4.59
CA GLU A 472 -31.76 15.12 -3.82
C GLU A 472 -32.11 14.68 -2.39
N THR A 473 -32.76 13.52 -2.25
CA THR A 473 -33.07 12.94 -0.94
C THR A 473 -31.79 12.68 -0.13
N VAL A 474 -30.75 12.11 -0.74
CA VAL A 474 -29.45 11.89 -0.09
C VAL A 474 -28.81 13.21 0.34
N ASN A 475 -28.77 14.23 -0.53
CA ASN A 475 -28.23 15.55 -0.20
C ASN A 475 -28.96 16.20 0.97
N ASN A 476 -30.30 16.15 0.98
CA ASN A 476 -31.11 16.69 2.06
C ASN A 476 -30.82 16.00 3.40
N ILE A 477 -30.64 14.67 3.39
CA ILE A 477 -30.28 13.91 4.59
C ILE A 477 -28.88 14.30 5.08
N ILE A 478 -27.89 14.41 4.18
CA ILE A 478 -26.54 14.85 4.54
C ILE A 478 -26.57 16.25 5.16
N GLN A 479 -27.30 17.18 4.55
CA GLN A 479 -27.42 18.55 5.05
C GLN A 479 -28.05 18.59 6.45
N ALA A 480 -29.12 17.84 6.67
CA ALA A 480 -29.85 17.77 7.95
C ALA A 480 -29.17 16.90 9.02
N SER A 481 -28.19 16.08 8.64
CA SER A 481 -27.46 15.19 9.54
C SER A 481 -26.70 15.97 10.62
N ASP A 482 -26.67 15.47 11.85
CA ASP A 482 -25.76 15.93 12.91
C ASP A 482 -24.54 14.99 13.05
N GLY A 483 -24.37 14.05 12.11
CA GLY A 483 -23.18 13.22 11.98
C GLY A 483 -21.99 14.02 11.47
N GLU A 484 -20.82 13.78 12.07
CA GLU A 484 -19.54 14.35 11.61
C GLU A 484 -19.01 13.60 10.38
N TYR A 485 -19.37 12.33 10.22
CA TYR A 485 -18.95 11.48 9.11
C TYR A 485 -20.14 10.80 8.47
N ILE A 486 -20.11 10.71 7.14
CA ILE A 486 -21.13 10.01 6.35
C ILE A 486 -20.51 8.74 5.78
N ILE A 487 -21.22 7.61 5.93
CA ILE A 487 -20.86 6.35 5.28
C ILE A 487 -21.94 5.99 4.27
N PHE A 488 -21.59 5.95 3.00
CA PHE A 488 -22.44 5.41 1.95
C PHE A 488 -22.24 3.90 1.89
N ALA A 489 -23.34 3.14 1.95
CA ALA A 489 -23.34 1.69 1.80
C ALA A 489 -24.56 1.20 1.01
N ASN A 490 -24.49 0.00 0.46
CA ASN A 490 -25.66 -0.67 -0.10
C ASN A 490 -26.09 -1.88 0.74
N GLU A 491 -27.34 -2.32 0.54
CA GLU A 491 -27.98 -3.41 1.31
C GLU A 491 -27.32 -4.78 1.14
N TYR A 492 -26.38 -4.95 0.21
CA TYR A 492 -25.73 -6.22 -0.08
C TYR A 492 -24.38 -6.39 0.63
N CYS A 493 -23.92 -5.35 1.33
CA CYS A 493 -22.67 -5.36 2.09
C CYS A 493 -22.79 -6.22 3.36
N ASN A 494 -21.84 -7.13 3.54
CA ASN A 494 -21.62 -7.90 4.76
C ASN A 494 -20.15 -7.80 5.16
N PHE A 495 -19.88 -7.41 6.40
CA PHE A 495 -18.52 -7.06 6.83
C PHE A 495 -17.77 -8.27 7.38
N GLU A 496 -16.56 -8.48 6.86
CA GLU A 496 -15.61 -9.45 7.41
C GLU A 496 -14.67 -8.81 8.43
N THR A 497 -14.43 -7.50 8.31
CA THR A 497 -13.60 -6.78 9.27
C THR A 497 -14.44 -6.29 10.44
N TYR A 498 -13.99 -6.59 11.66
CA TYR A 498 -14.62 -6.05 12.86
C TYR A 498 -14.15 -4.64 13.11
N ASP A 499 -15.05 -3.82 13.66
CA ASP A 499 -14.76 -2.41 13.97
C ASP A 499 -14.30 -1.61 12.76
N TRP A 500 -14.82 -1.98 11.60
CA TRP A 500 -14.51 -1.36 10.32
C TRP A 500 -14.89 0.13 10.29
N ILE A 501 -15.93 0.54 11.02
CA ILE A 501 -16.32 1.96 11.15
C ILE A 501 -15.18 2.75 11.77
N ASN A 502 -14.59 2.25 12.86
CA ASN A 502 -13.47 2.92 13.54
C ASN A 502 -12.27 3.09 12.59
N LEU A 503 -11.95 2.05 11.81
CA LEU A 503 -10.85 2.10 10.84
C LEU A 503 -11.12 3.15 9.75
N MET A 504 -12.32 3.16 9.16
CA MET A 504 -12.65 4.11 8.11
C MET A 504 -12.71 5.55 8.63
N VAL A 505 -13.32 5.77 9.79
CA VAL A 505 -13.39 7.09 10.44
C VAL A 505 -12.01 7.60 10.82
N GLY A 506 -11.10 6.74 11.31
CA GLY A 506 -9.74 7.13 11.65
C GLY A 506 -8.98 7.78 10.48
N TYR A 507 -9.17 7.24 9.27
CA TYR A 507 -8.63 7.83 8.05
C TYR A 507 -9.41 9.05 7.60
N ALA A 508 -10.75 9.01 7.61
CA ALA A 508 -11.59 10.14 7.19
C ALA A 508 -11.39 11.38 8.07
N LYS A 509 -10.98 11.18 9.33
CA LYS A 509 -10.65 12.24 10.30
C LYS A 509 -9.38 13.01 9.94
N GLN A 510 -8.49 12.47 9.11
CA GLN A 510 -7.28 13.19 8.70
C GLN A 510 -7.66 14.32 7.74
N ASN A 511 -7.07 15.49 7.94
CA ASN A 511 -7.45 16.71 7.21
C ASN A 511 -7.27 16.55 5.71
N GLU A 512 -6.23 15.84 5.30
CA GLU A 512 -5.83 15.65 3.90
C GLU A 512 -6.55 14.49 3.19
N ILE A 513 -7.41 13.73 3.89
CA ILE A 513 -8.17 12.62 3.32
C ILE A 513 -9.57 13.07 2.91
N GLY A 514 -9.93 12.79 1.66
CA GLY A 514 -11.26 13.02 1.10
C GLY A 514 -12.17 11.83 1.35
N ALA A 515 -12.04 10.79 0.53
CA ALA A 515 -12.85 9.58 0.63
C ALA A 515 -12.04 8.36 1.09
N VAL A 516 -12.67 7.53 1.94
CA VAL A 516 -12.12 6.26 2.42
C VAL A 516 -12.94 5.10 1.88
N GLY A 517 -12.28 4.16 1.23
CA GLY A 517 -12.86 2.94 0.68
C GLY A 517 -12.31 1.66 1.30
N CYS A 518 -12.70 0.53 0.71
CA CYS A 518 -12.41 -0.80 1.23
C CYS A 518 -12.10 -1.81 0.11
N LYS A 519 -11.72 -3.03 0.51
CA LYS A 519 -11.62 -4.19 -0.39
C LYS A 519 -12.97 -4.90 -0.48
N VAL A 520 -13.60 -4.79 -1.65
CA VAL A 520 -14.88 -5.42 -1.98
C VAL A 520 -14.66 -6.78 -2.62
N MET A 521 -15.31 -7.80 -2.08
CA MET A 521 -15.29 -9.17 -2.57
C MET A 521 -16.70 -9.66 -2.88
N ASP A 522 -16.80 -10.69 -3.72
CA ASP A 522 -18.06 -11.43 -3.89
C ASP A 522 -18.23 -12.55 -2.83
N LYS A 523 -19.35 -13.27 -2.90
CA LYS A 523 -19.65 -14.41 -2.03
C LYS A 523 -18.62 -15.56 -2.08
N ASN A 524 -17.81 -15.63 -3.14
CA ASN A 524 -16.75 -16.63 -3.31
C ASN A 524 -15.39 -16.11 -2.80
N LYS A 525 -15.35 -14.93 -2.18
CA LYS A 525 -14.13 -14.26 -1.69
C LYS A 525 -13.14 -13.94 -2.80
N ILE A 526 -13.66 -13.71 -4.01
CA ILE A 526 -12.93 -13.14 -5.13
C ILE A 526 -13.01 -11.62 -5.01
N VAL A 527 -11.87 -10.94 -5.09
CA VAL A 527 -11.79 -9.48 -5.09
C VAL A 527 -12.43 -8.94 -6.36
N ARG A 528 -13.36 -8.02 -6.18
CA ARG A 528 -14.09 -7.36 -7.26
C ARG A 528 -13.71 -5.90 -7.43
N ASN A 529 -13.32 -5.25 -6.32
CA ASN A 529 -12.84 -3.88 -6.33
C ASN A 529 -11.95 -3.63 -5.10
N ALA A 530 -10.81 -2.97 -5.31
CA ALA A 530 -9.96 -2.45 -4.23
C ALA A 530 -9.45 -1.04 -4.60
N GLY A 531 -10.33 -0.23 -5.19
CA GLY A 531 -10.01 1.03 -5.85
C GLY A 531 -10.47 1.04 -7.31
N VAL A 532 -10.70 2.23 -7.85
CA VAL A 532 -11.08 2.44 -9.25
C VAL A 532 -10.07 3.37 -9.90
N ILE A 533 -9.57 2.94 -11.04
CA ILE A 533 -8.61 3.65 -11.89
C ILE A 533 -9.38 4.27 -13.06
N LEU A 534 -9.07 5.54 -13.37
CA LEU A 534 -9.61 6.23 -14.54
C LEU A 534 -8.78 5.90 -15.80
N SER A 535 -9.49 5.67 -16.90
CA SER A 535 -8.86 5.38 -18.20
C SER A 535 -9.68 5.90 -19.36
N GLU A 536 -9.02 6.42 -20.39
CA GLU A 536 -9.67 6.83 -21.65
C GLU A 536 -10.40 5.69 -22.37
N GLN A 537 -9.95 4.44 -22.23
CA GLN A 537 -10.50 3.31 -22.99
C GLN A 537 -11.68 2.64 -22.31
N SER A 538 -11.58 2.38 -20.99
CA SER A 538 -12.59 1.64 -20.23
C SER A 538 -13.40 2.51 -19.27
N LEU A 539 -13.10 3.82 -19.22
CA LEU A 539 -13.54 4.80 -18.23
C LEU A 539 -13.14 4.46 -16.78
N PHE A 540 -13.62 3.33 -16.28
CA PHE A 540 -13.32 2.80 -14.97
C PHE A 540 -12.63 1.44 -15.09
N ILE A 541 -11.55 1.23 -14.36
CA ILE A 541 -10.90 -0.08 -14.22
C ILE A 541 -10.87 -0.42 -12.73
N ASN A 542 -11.49 -1.52 -12.35
CA ASN A 542 -11.45 -2.00 -10.97
C ASN A 542 -10.06 -2.53 -10.65
N ALA A 543 -9.41 -1.98 -9.64
CA ALA A 543 -8.13 -2.47 -9.15
C ALA A 543 -8.30 -3.89 -8.58
N TYR A 544 -7.41 -4.81 -9.00
CA TYR A 544 -7.34 -6.19 -8.51
C TYR A 544 -8.60 -7.05 -8.70
N GLU A 545 -9.45 -6.69 -9.67
CA GLU A 545 -10.56 -7.55 -10.08
C GLU A 545 -10.07 -8.95 -10.47
N CYS A 546 -10.82 -9.98 -10.08
CA CYS A 546 -10.49 -11.39 -10.31
C CYS A 546 -9.22 -11.88 -9.60
N THR A 547 -8.88 -11.30 -8.45
CA THR A 547 -7.83 -11.83 -7.55
C THR A 547 -8.43 -12.51 -6.32
N SER A 548 -7.66 -13.37 -5.66
CA SER A 548 -8.13 -14.03 -4.43
C SER A 548 -8.07 -13.08 -3.23
N ARG A 549 -8.91 -13.28 -2.21
CA ARG A 549 -8.85 -12.55 -0.93
C ARG A 549 -7.43 -12.38 -0.34
N ASN A 550 -6.60 -13.42 -0.46
CA ASN A 550 -5.26 -13.51 0.14
C ASN A 550 -4.14 -13.09 -0.81
N ASP A 551 -4.47 -12.53 -1.97
CA ASP A 551 -3.48 -11.95 -2.86
C ASP A 551 -2.84 -10.73 -2.18
N TYR A 552 -1.55 -10.55 -2.38
CA TYR A 552 -0.81 -9.40 -1.86
C TYR A 552 -0.92 -8.20 -2.78
N GLY A 553 -1.34 -8.42 -4.03
CA GLY A 553 -1.24 -7.44 -5.10
C GLY A 553 0.21 -7.18 -5.48
N ASN A 554 0.40 -6.48 -6.59
CA ASN A 554 1.73 -6.06 -7.01
C ASN A 554 2.32 -5.17 -5.91
N TYR A 555 3.56 -5.44 -5.50
CA TYR A 555 4.26 -4.68 -4.46
C TYR A 555 3.48 -4.50 -3.13
N GLY A 556 2.53 -5.39 -2.82
CA GLY A 556 1.78 -5.34 -1.55
C GLY A 556 0.59 -4.38 -1.54
N ARG A 557 0.11 -3.89 -2.69
CA ARG A 557 -1.03 -2.93 -2.73
C ARG A 557 -2.36 -3.47 -2.17
N LEU A 558 -2.51 -4.79 -1.96
CA LEU A 558 -3.66 -5.37 -1.25
C LEU A 558 -3.37 -5.67 0.23
N LEU A 559 -2.17 -5.35 0.70
CA LEU A 559 -1.76 -5.50 2.09
C LEU A 559 -1.80 -4.19 2.85
N VAL A 560 -1.58 -3.05 2.19
CA VAL A 560 -1.40 -1.74 2.83
C VAL A 560 -2.44 -0.73 2.34
N PRO A 561 -2.77 0.30 3.14
CA PRO A 561 -3.55 1.44 2.66
C PRO A 561 -2.96 2.00 1.37
N TYR A 562 -3.80 2.29 0.38
CA TYR A 562 -3.33 2.70 -0.93
C TYR A 562 -4.23 3.78 -1.52
N ASN A 563 -3.62 4.82 -2.07
CA ASN A 563 -4.38 5.90 -2.69
C ASN A 563 -4.81 5.55 -4.12
N TYR A 564 -6.05 5.90 -4.46
CA TYR A 564 -6.66 5.74 -5.78
C TYR A 564 -7.44 7.01 -6.11
N SER A 565 -7.73 7.24 -7.39
CA SER A 565 -8.52 8.41 -7.78
C SER A 565 -9.96 8.29 -7.29
N ILE A 566 -10.52 7.08 -7.38
CA ILE A 566 -11.89 6.78 -6.94
C ILE A 566 -11.88 5.56 -6.01
N VAL A 567 -12.71 5.62 -4.96
CA VAL A 567 -13.02 4.47 -4.11
C VAL A 567 -14.41 3.91 -4.43
N SER A 568 -14.65 2.65 -4.07
CA SER A 568 -15.92 1.97 -4.40
C SER A 568 -17.13 2.65 -3.77
N SER A 569 -18.22 2.82 -4.54
CA SER A 569 -19.53 3.28 -4.06
C SER A 569 -20.25 2.28 -3.15
N HIS A 570 -19.78 1.02 -3.11
CA HIS A 570 -20.38 -0.03 -2.29
C HIS A 570 -20.19 0.22 -0.79
N LEU A 571 -19.08 0.87 -0.43
CA LEU A 571 -18.77 1.31 0.93
C LEU A 571 -17.76 2.46 0.87
N MET A 572 -18.21 3.66 1.22
CA MET A 572 -17.40 4.89 1.18
C MET A 572 -17.64 5.70 2.44
N CYS A 573 -16.60 6.15 3.11
CA CYS A 573 -16.67 7.06 4.26
C CYS A 573 -16.05 8.41 3.91
N VAL A 574 -16.71 9.51 4.27
CA VAL A 574 -16.26 10.88 4.01
C VAL A 574 -16.57 11.75 5.24
N SER A 575 -15.68 12.69 5.60
CA SER A 575 -16.00 13.73 6.59
C SER A 575 -17.11 14.62 6.04
N LYS A 576 -18.18 14.84 6.81
CA LYS A 576 -19.37 15.56 6.35
C LYS A 576 -19.02 16.96 5.82
N GLU A 577 -18.09 17.66 6.46
CA GLU A 577 -17.68 19.02 6.08
C GLU A 577 -17.02 19.10 4.70
N LYS A 578 -16.49 17.97 4.20
CA LYS A 578 -15.82 17.86 2.89
C LYS A 578 -16.78 17.38 1.80
N ILE A 579 -18.00 17.00 2.15
CA ILE A 579 -18.99 16.51 1.19
C ILE A 579 -19.62 17.70 0.48
N HIS A 580 -19.26 17.85 -0.78
CA HIS A 580 -20.03 18.67 -1.70
C HIS A 580 -21.40 18.04 -1.96
N ASN A 581 -22.38 18.85 -2.39
CA ASN A 581 -23.63 18.30 -2.90
C ASN A 581 -23.35 17.28 -4.01
N LEU A 582 -23.96 16.11 -3.89
CA LEU A 582 -23.93 15.08 -4.91
C LEU A 582 -24.67 15.60 -6.16
N ASP A 583 -24.05 15.39 -7.32
CA ASP A 583 -24.58 15.88 -8.58
C ASP A 583 -25.80 15.07 -9.01
N THR A 584 -26.93 15.76 -9.20
CA THR A 584 -28.25 15.18 -9.50
C THR A 584 -28.41 14.72 -10.94
N ASP A 585 -27.48 15.05 -11.85
CA ASP A 585 -27.46 14.51 -13.21
C ASP A 585 -27.00 13.04 -13.23
N PHE A 586 -26.39 12.60 -12.13
CA PHE A 586 -25.89 11.25 -11.97
C PHE A 586 -26.85 10.36 -11.16
N ASN A 587 -26.75 9.05 -11.35
CA ASN A 587 -27.20 8.08 -10.38
C ASN A 587 -26.17 8.02 -9.22
N LEU A 588 -26.53 7.34 -8.12
CA LEU A 588 -25.74 7.40 -6.88
C LEU A 588 -24.29 6.96 -7.05
N ASP A 589 -24.04 5.88 -7.80
CA ASP A 589 -22.67 5.40 -8.02
C ASP A 589 -21.82 6.46 -8.73
N PHE A 590 -22.36 7.05 -9.79
CA PHE A 590 -21.66 8.07 -10.58
C PHE A 590 -21.52 9.39 -9.81
N SER A 591 -22.51 9.79 -9.00
CA SER A 591 -22.39 10.97 -8.13
C SER A 591 -21.29 10.78 -7.07
N LEU A 592 -21.10 9.56 -6.56
CA LEU A 592 -20.05 9.25 -5.59
C LEU A 592 -18.66 9.17 -6.23
N TYR A 593 -18.57 8.67 -7.47
CA TYR A 593 -17.33 8.72 -8.25
C TYR A 593 -16.95 10.16 -8.58
N ASP A 594 -17.93 10.99 -8.92
CA ASP A 594 -17.73 12.42 -9.17
C ASP A 594 -17.28 13.16 -7.91
N LEU A 595 -17.91 12.88 -6.76
CA LEU A 595 -17.48 13.39 -5.46
C LEU A 595 -16.01 13.05 -5.18
N CYS A 596 -15.56 11.82 -5.47
CA CYS A 596 -14.15 11.44 -5.29
C CYS A 596 -13.21 12.36 -6.09
N LEU A 597 -13.57 12.72 -7.33
CA LEU A 597 -12.73 13.58 -8.17
C LEU A 597 -12.73 15.03 -7.70
N ARG A 598 -13.88 15.56 -7.29
CA ARG A 598 -13.96 16.90 -6.69
C ARG A 598 -13.15 17.01 -5.39
N LEU A 599 -13.12 15.95 -4.58
CA LEU A 599 -12.25 15.89 -3.41
C LEU A 599 -10.76 15.95 -3.79
N LEU A 600 -10.35 15.36 -4.93
CA LEU A 600 -8.97 15.50 -5.43
C LEU A 600 -8.68 16.93 -5.91
N GLU A 601 -9.66 17.59 -6.55
CA GLU A 601 -9.56 18.99 -6.99
C GLU A 601 -9.39 19.95 -5.80
N ASP A 602 -9.97 19.62 -4.64
CA ASP A 602 -9.75 20.33 -3.38
C ASP A 602 -8.36 20.05 -2.75
N GLY A 603 -7.52 19.27 -3.41
CA GLY A 603 -6.20 18.89 -2.92
C GLY A 603 -6.19 17.74 -1.90
N LEU A 604 -7.34 17.07 -1.69
CA LEU A 604 -7.44 15.93 -0.78
C LEU A 604 -6.99 14.63 -1.48
N ARG A 605 -6.85 13.56 -0.70
CA ARG A 605 -6.50 12.23 -1.18
C ARG A 605 -7.58 11.23 -0.84
N ASN A 606 -7.91 10.37 -1.79
CA ASN A 606 -8.77 9.22 -1.53
C ASN A 606 -7.90 8.00 -1.22
N VAL A 607 -8.35 7.15 -0.30
CA VAL A 607 -7.59 6.00 0.20
C VAL A 607 -8.47 4.77 0.29
N VAL A 608 -7.97 3.63 -0.18
CA VAL A 608 -8.58 2.32 0.03
C VAL A 608 -7.85 1.64 1.18
N LEU A 609 -8.62 1.05 2.10
CA LEU A 609 -8.12 0.23 3.19
C LEU A 609 -8.35 -1.26 2.87
N PRO A 610 -7.35 -2.02 2.40
CA PRO A 610 -7.53 -3.46 2.16
C PRO A 610 -7.84 -4.27 3.42
N GLN A 611 -7.56 -3.71 4.60
CA GLN A 611 -7.88 -4.28 5.90
C GLN A 611 -9.38 -4.20 6.20
N VAL A 612 -10.12 -3.31 5.54
CA VAL A 612 -11.59 -3.31 5.58
C VAL A 612 -12.08 -4.22 4.45
N GLU A 613 -12.58 -5.39 4.83
CA GLU A 613 -13.05 -6.41 3.91
C GLU A 613 -14.58 -6.47 3.95
N VAL A 614 -15.21 -6.30 2.78
CA VAL A 614 -16.66 -6.41 2.63
C VAL A 614 -17.00 -7.46 1.57
N ILE A 615 -17.93 -8.35 1.91
CA ILE A 615 -18.57 -9.26 0.95
C ILE A 615 -19.82 -8.57 0.44
N ASN A 616 -19.86 -8.28 -0.85
CA ASN A 616 -21.07 -7.86 -1.53
C ASN A 616 -21.74 -9.06 -2.20
N THR A 617 -22.91 -9.45 -1.70
CA THR A 617 -23.61 -10.69 -2.11
C THR A 617 -24.25 -10.60 -3.50
N ALA A 618 -24.41 -9.39 -4.02
CA ALA A 618 -24.98 -9.12 -5.34
C ALA A 618 -24.13 -8.10 -6.11
N TYR A 619 -22.80 -8.23 -6.03
CA TYR A 619 -21.86 -7.30 -6.65
C TYR A 619 -22.21 -7.07 -8.13
N LYS A 620 -22.33 -5.80 -8.50
CA LYS A 620 -22.47 -5.36 -9.88
C LYS A 620 -21.51 -4.20 -10.10
N ARG A 621 -20.80 -4.24 -11.23
CA ARG A 621 -20.02 -3.10 -11.67
C ARG A 621 -20.98 -1.98 -12.08
N SER A 622 -20.74 -0.77 -11.58
CA SER A 622 -21.43 0.44 -12.01
C SER A 622 -21.18 0.62 -13.51
N SER A 623 -22.24 0.52 -14.31
CA SER A 623 -22.19 0.65 -15.76
C SER A 623 -23.53 1.18 -16.26
N ASP A 624 -23.48 2.29 -16.97
CA ASP A 624 -24.62 2.94 -17.61
C ASP A 624 -24.07 3.87 -18.70
N ILE A 625 -24.34 3.55 -19.96
CA ILE A 625 -23.72 4.21 -21.11
C ILE A 625 -24.00 5.72 -21.13
N GLU A 626 -25.19 6.15 -20.71
CA GLU A 626 -25.53 7.58 -20.71
C GLU A 626 -24.84 8.30 -19.56
N GLN A 627 -24.80 7.67 -18.38
CA GLN A 627 -24.07 8.19 -17.22
C GLN A 627 -22.57 8.28 -17.47
N GLU A 628 -21.98 7.28 -18.13
CA GLU A 628 -20.57 7.26 -18.54
C GLU A 628 -20.24 8.41 -19.49
N LYS A 629 -21.12 8.73 -20.45
CA LYS A 629 -20.93 9.89 -21.35
C LYS A 629 -21.00 11.22 -20.59
N ILE A 630 -21.94 11.36 -19.66
CA ILE A 630 -22.05 12.58 -18.83
C ILE A 630 -20.79 12.71 -17.98
N PHE A 631 -20.35 11.62 -17.34
CA PHE A 631 -19.15 11.57 -16.51
C PHE A 631 -17.90 11.94 -17.30
N GLN A 632 -17.73 11.38 -18.50
CA GLN A 632 -16.62 11.73 -19.40
C GLN A 632 -16.58 13.20 -19.78
N ARG A 633 -17.74 13.81 -20.03
CA ARG A 633 -17.84 15.23 -20.39
C ARG A 633 -17.49 16.13 -19.22
N LYS A 634 -18.03 15.85 -18.03
CA LYS A 634 -17.82 16.66 -16.82
C LYS A 634 -16.39 16.52 -16.29
N ASN A 635 -15.85 15.30 -16.27
CA ASN A 635 -14.58 14.96 -15.63
C ASN A 635 -13.42 14.73 -16.62
N LYS A 636 -13.48 15.38 -17.79
CA LYS A 636 -12.53 15.15 -18.90
C LYS A 636 -11.06 15.32 -18.50
N MET A 637 -10.77 16.25 -17.60
CA MET A 637 -9.40 16.55 -17.14
C MET A 637 -8.74 15.43 -16.33
N HIS A 638 -9.53 14.56 -15.70
CA HIS A 638 -9.04 13.43 -14.90
C HIS A 638 -8.86 12.15 -15.72
N ILE A 639 -9.52 12.06 -16.87
CA ILE A 639 -9.57 10.83 -17.66
C ILE A 639 -8.31 10.72 -18.52
N GLY A 640 -7.59 9.61 -18.38
CA GLY A 640 -6.35 9.35 -19.12
C GLY A 640 -5.08 9.77 -18.41
N ASN A 641 -5.21 10.53 -17.31
CA ASN A 641 -4.10 10.99 -16.48
C ASN A 641 -4.37 10.69 -15.00
N ASP A 642 -4.63 9.42 -14.68
CA ASP A 642 -4.84 8.99 -13.30
C ASP A 642 -3.49 8.93 -12.57
N ARG A 643 -3.24 9.90 -11.67
CA ARG A 643 -1.97 10.03 -10.94
C ARG A 643 -1.58 8.78 -10.13
N TYR A 644 -2.54 7.93 -9.77
CA TYR A 644 -2.27 6.71 -9.02
C TYR A 644 -2.08 5.47 -9.90
N TYR A 645 -2.10 5.65 -11.22
CA TYR A 645 -1.95 4.58 -12.19
C TYR A 645 -0.85 4.90 -13.23
N ASN A 646 0.20 4.08 -13.22
CA ASN A 646 1.34 4.27 -14.09
C ASN A 646 0.96 4.14 -15.57
N VAL A 647 1.41 5.08 -16.39
CA VAL A 647 1.08 5.19 -17.83
C VAL A 647 1.56 3.99 -18.67
N ASN A 648 2.54 3.22 -18.18
CA ASN A 648 3.03 2.00 -18.84
C ASN A 648 2.06 0.82 -18.71
N LEU A 649 1.09 0.91 -17.80
CA LEU A 649 0.10 -0.13 -17.58
C LEU A 649 -1.08 -0.02 -18.54
N SER A 650 -1.78 -1.13 -18.75
CA SER A 650 -2.91 -1.27 -19.65
C SER A 650 -4.05 -0.33 -19.24
N LYS A 651 -4.56 0.41 -20.22
CA LYS A 651 -5.76 1.25 -20.14
C LYS A 651 -7.07 0.45 -20.16
N GLU A 652 -7.03 -0.88 -20.19
CA GLU A 652 -8.22 -1.73 -20.14
C GLU A 652 -8.28 -2.58 -18.87
N LYS A 653 -7.12 -3.02 -18.37
CA LYS A 653 -7.05 -4.00 -17.28
C LYS A 653 -5.96 -3.61 -16.30
N ALA A 654 -6.35 -3.53 -15.03
CA ALA A 654 -5.47 -3.08 -13.98
C ALA A 654 -4.21 -3.96 -13.89
N PHE A 655 -3.05 -3.31 -13.83
CA PHE A 655 -1.76 -3.94 -13.57
C PHE A 655 -1.35 -5.03 -14.58
N ARG A 656 -1.74 -4.81 -15.84
CA ARG A 656 -1.27 -5.58 -17.00
C ARG A 656 -0.50 -4.68 -17.93
N LEU A 657 0.34 -5.26 -18.79
CA LEU A 657 0.97 -4.52 -19.87
C LEU A 657 0.10 -4.58 -21.12
N LYS A 658 0.11 -3.49 -21.90
CA LYS A 658 -0.55 -3.45 -23.20
C LYS A 658 0.18 -4.39 -24.16
N LYS A 659 -0.56 -5.26 -24.84
CA LYS A 659 -0.04 -6.00 -26.00
C LYS A 659 -0.06 -5.04 -27.19
N ILE A 660 1.09 -4.87 -27.84
CA ILE A 660 1.26 -3.95 -28.98
C ILE A 660 0.66 -4.55 -30.24
#